data_AF-A0A932ILN9-F1
#
_entry.id   AF-A0A932ILN9-F1
#
_cell.length_a   1.000
_cell.length_b   1.000
_cell.length_c   1.000
_cell.angle_alpha   90.00
_cell.angle_beta   90.00
_cell.angle_gamma   90.00
#
_symmetry.space_group_name_H-M   'P 1'
#
loop_
_entity.id
_entity.type
_entity.pdbx_description
1 polymer ?
#
loop_
_entity_poly.entity_id
_entity_poly.type
_entity_poly.pdbx_seq_one_letter_code
_entity_poly.pdbx_strand_id
1 'polypeptide(L)'
;QILGKGRELLNGYTQKPQPVATPSETPAEAWQKYYQQQAASAQKKADEFNARFKSKPQQQQAQQPSLEEARKQFEAKIKSDPSFKVPTKIQQDDTKLSSEESRKKFAEQIKQDKAKGLLNKIPQPKSTSGIMANNVTGYMYSDANNNGVRDVGEAGFNGYGVYLQGNVNNTSTSTDANGYYSFSGVQVDAGLYVYTDYYGSSYPSGYTAQSQPASPGYYYFSYDGSDQELNFGYVPAPPTFIQGNVYQDININGVKDAGEPGISGRTVTAYPYYSGGSPSAVTDADGNYSISTTFYYGYDYVSVYLDNLAGWAVSYPSGGYYDYPYMEAGTNTGYDFGTFEIPLSIFSGTKFNDLDGDGVQESGELGLAGWVINVNNAFYDTTDVNGEYSISAGVTGTVSLNEEMQAGWEQSLPGNNYSFSVTPGNTYANKNFGNWQPPLRVNTMPSYGVNGAYANGLANQALNIWGNVNGGTPPYQYWLDYGDGNIDSGMVSDPHYIGTAHTYSTAGTRTMTLTVKDAVNAVDVDQSVIRIYAASTPQIETNMAIEHGLLYLYLNQLPNGSWTGDSYNYIGSTGLPLLSFEENGHLPTNNYNSDIYAEYVREGLNYLLSNSSTMGISVQTAGNPDSDGDGNGAYLSYDNYANGVGLLALVAAHRTAASAQADIIRGGTHAGQSYYDFMVDAIDQLAYSQSESGNQRGGWRYNINTADYGSSDNSAVQWSALVFEGAQSTWGMAIPQFVKDEL
;
A
#
# COMPACT_ATOMS: atom_id res chain seq x y z
N GLN A 1 20.87 1.77 17.70
CA GLN A 1 21.46 2.91 18.43
C GLN A 1 20.92 4.27 17.94
N ILE A 2 20.11 4.34 16.88
CA ILE A 2 19.34 5.52 16.42
C ILE A 2 18.39 6.09 17.49
N LEU A 3 17.67 5.23 18.25
CA LEU A 3 16.93 5.66 19.45
C LEU A 3 17.84 6.14 20.60
N GLY A 4 19.13 5.76 20.57
CA GLY A 4 20.18 6.18 21.50
C GLY A 4 20.86 7.50 21.11
N LYS A 5 21.17 7.72 19.83
CA LYS A 5 21.68 9.00 19.28
C LYS A 5 20.61 10.09 19.33
N GLY A 6 19.34 9.73 19.12
CA GLY A 6 18.20 10.62 19.37
C GLY A 6 18.07 11.04 20.85
N ARG A 7 18.53 10.21 21.80
CA ARG A 7 18.65 10.59 23.22
C ARG A 7 19.87 11.47 23.51
N GLU A 8 20.99 11.26 22.82
CA GLU A 8 22.20 12.09 22.99
C GLU A 8 21.99 13.53 22.51
N LEU A 9 21.27 13.72 21.40
CA LEU A 9 20.91 15.06 20.88
C LEU A 9 19.87 15.79 21.78
N LEU A 10 19.02 15.06 22.50
CA LEU A 10 18.10 15.62 23.50
C LEU A 10 18.77 15.98 24.84
N ASN A 11 19.98 15.45 25.11
CA ASN A 11 20.68 15.60 26.39
C ASN A 11 21.61 16.82 26.49
N GLY A 12 21.57 17.73 25.51
CA GLY A 12 22.30 19.01 25.53
C GLY A 12 21.90 20.01 26.64
N TYR A 13 20.98 19.67 27.55
CA TYR A 13 20.66 20.48 28.73
C TYR A 13 21.03 19.73 30.04
N THR A 14 22.14 20.17 30.63
CA THR A 14 22.77 19.83 31.92
C THR A 14 21.97 19.06 33.00
N GLN A 15 22.60 17.98 33.50
CA GLN A 15 22.46 17.19 34.75
C GLN A 15 21.36 17.58 35.78
N LYS A 16 20.53 16.61 36.21
CA LYS A 16 19.92 16.54 37.57
C LYS A 16 19.67 15.08 38.06
N PRO A 17 19.59 14.83 39.39
CA PRO A 17 20.02 13.58 40.05
C PRO A 17 18.89 12.55 40.37
N GLN A 18 19.32 11.31 40.67
CA GLN A 18 18.50 10.16 41.10
C GLN A 18 17.84 10.37 42.49
N PRO A 19 16.63 9.82 42.75
CA PRO A 19 15.92 10.01 44.02
C PRO A 19 16.54 9.18 45.16
N VAL A 20 16.74 9.83 46.32
CA VAL A 20 17.15 9.18 47.57
C VAL A 20 15.89 8.85 48.37
N ALA A 21 15.69 7.57 48.70
CA ALA A 21 14.57 7.13 49.53
C ALA A 21 14.65 7.72 50.95
N THR A 22 13.52 8.16 51.50
CA THR A 22 13.46 8.53 52.92
C THR A 22 13.40 7.26 53.79
N PRO A 23 13.81 7.30 55.07
CA PRO A 23 13.94 6.10 55.92
C PRO A 23 12.66 5.29 56.16
N SER A 24 11.49 5.78 55.73
CA SER A 24 10.18 5.15 55.93
C SER A 24 9.48 4.71 54.64
N GLU A 25 10.12 4.78 53.47
CA GLU A 25 9.54 4.36 52.19
C GLU A 25 10.34 3.18 51.61
N THR A 26 9.67 2.16 51.07
CA THR A 26 10.35 1.06 50.36
C THR A 26 10.88 1.54 49.00
N PRO A 27 11.92 0.89 48.43
CA PRO A 27 12.44 1.26 47.11
C PRO A 27 11.37 1.26 46.01
N ALA A 28 10.40 0.33 46.07
CA ALA A 28 9.28 0.28 45.13
C ALA A 28 8.34 1.49 45.26
N GLU A 29 8.05 1.93 46.48
CA GLU A 29 7.23 3.13 46.73
C GLU A 29 7.96 4.42 46.31
N ALA A 30 9.28 4.50 46.50
CA ALA A 30 10.08 5.63 46.03
C ALA A 30 10.11 5.73 44.50
N TRP A 31 10.21 4.59 43.80
CA TRP A 31 10.13 4.53 42.33
C TRP A 31 8.72 4.81 41.81
N GLN A 32 7.67 4.30 42.46
CA GLN A 32 6.30 4.55 42.04
C GLN A 32 5.91 6.02 42.22
N LYS A 33 6.37 6.67 43.29
CA LYS A 33 6.21 8.11 43.53
C LYS A 33 7.03 8.95 42.55
N TYR A 34 8.24 8.50 42.18
CA TYR A 34 9.05 9.12 41.12
C TYR A 34 8.35 9.02 39.75
N TYR A 35 7.83 7.86 39.36
CA TYR A 35 7.11 7.69 38.10
C TYR A 35 5.79 8.45 38.06
N GLN A 36 5.05 8.55 39.17
CA GLN A 36 3.86 9.40 39.23
C GLN A 36 4.19 10.89 39.17
N GLN A 37 5.30 11.33 39.77
CA GLN A 37 5.78 12.72 39.63
C GLN A 37 6.34 13.00 38.22
N GLN A 38 6.95 12.02 37.55
CA GLN A 38 7.41 12.15 36.17
C GLN A 38 6.24 12.12 35.18
N ALA A 39 5.21 11.30 35.42
CA ALA A 39 3.97 11.32 34.63
C ALA A 39 3.19 12.62 34.82
N ALA A 40 3.09 13.14 36.06
CA ALA A 40 2.51 14.44 36.34
C ALA A 40 3.36 15.60 35.78
N SER A 41 4.69 15.47 35.77
CA SER A 41 5.59 16.46 35.14
C SER A 41 5.59 16.38 33.61
N ALA A 42 5.37 15.21 33.02
CA ALA A 42 5.23 15.01 31.59
C ALA A 42 3.85 15.53 31.12
N GLN A 43 2.79 15.27 31.88
CA GLN A 43 1.47 15.85 31.65
C GLN A 43 1.51 17.37 31.83
N LYS A 44 2.16 17.88 32.89
CA LYS A 44 2.36 19.33 33.07
C LYS A 44 3.23 19.94 31.97
N LYS A 45 4.24 19.23 31.43
CA LYS A 45 5.04 19.68 30.27
C LYS A 45 4.27 19.62 28.96
N ALA A 46 3.37 18.65 28.78
CA ALA A 46 2.45 18.57 27.65
C ALA A 46 1.38 19.67 27.74
N ASP A 47 0.87 19.96 28.93
CA ASP A 47 -0.03 21.07 29.21
C ASP A 47 0.68 22.42 29.08
N GLU A 48 1.96 22.53 29.47
CA GLU A 48 2.83 23.71 29.27
C GLU A 48 3.24 23.88 27.80
N PHE A 49 3.38 22.79 27.03
CA PHE A 49 3.60 22.81 25.58
C PHE A 49 2.33 23.28 24.85
N ASN A 50 1.16 22.76 25.24
CA ASN A 50 -0.14 23.21 24.76
C ASN A 50 -0.47 24.65 25.20
N ALA A 51 -0.02 25.06 26.38
CA ALA A 51 -0.15 26.44 26.88
C ALA A 51 0.87 27.39 26.24
N ARG A 52 2.05 26.92 25.80
CA ARG A 52 3.02 27.68 24.99
C ARG A 52 2.50 27.96 23.57
N PHE A 53 1.68 27.07 23.01
CA PHE A 53 0.93 27.32 21.78
C PHE A 53 -0.26 28.28 21.98
N LYS A 54 -0.79 28.40 23.21
CA LYS A 54 -1.86 29.36 23.55
C LYS A 54 -1.36 30.65 24.21
N SER A 55 -0.07 30.79 24.48
CA SER A 55 0.49 32.00 25.07
C SER A 55 2.01 32.10 24.86
N LYS A 56 2.45 32.94 23.93
CA LYS A 56 3.49 33.92 24.23
C LYS A 56 3.31 35.24 23.45
N PRO A 57 3.35 36.40 24.14
CA PRO A 57 3.35 37.72 23.54
C PRO A 57 4.75 38.10 23.01
N GLN A 58 4.77 38.80 21.87
CA GLN A 58 5.88 39.63 21.43
C GLN A 58 6.09 40.81 22.38
N GLN A 59 7.35 41.12 22.72
CA GLN A 59 7.77 42.43 23.20
C GLN A 59 9.17 42.67 22.62
N GLN A 60 9.54 43.79 22.01
CA GLN A 60 9.02 45.15 21.81
C GLN A 60 10.02 45.76 20.77
N GLN A 61 9.74 46.67 19.84
CA GLN A 61 8.94 47.90 19.89
C GLN A 61 8.90 48.49 18.47
N ALA A 62 7.72 48.61 17.87
CA ALA A 62 7.32 49.73 17.01
C ALA A 62 5.78 49.67 16.92
N GLN A 63 5.13 50.65 17.52
CA GLN A 63 3.68 50.68 17.78
C GLN A 63 2.87 50.48 16.48
N GLN A 64 2.17 49.34 16.39
CA GLN A 64 1.04 49.16 15.47
C GLN A 64 -0.23 48.92 16.30
N PRO A 65 -1.37 49.49 15.86
CA PRO A 65 -2.56 49.58 16.69
C PRO A 65 -3.21 48.20 16.85
N SER A 66 -3.80 47.94 18.02
CA SER A 66 -4.62 46.75 18.24
C SER A 66 -5.76 46.64 17.22
N LEU A 67 -6.33 45.44 17.01
CA LEU A 67 -7.42 45.20 16.05
C LEU A 67 -8.61 46.18 16.20
N GLU A 68 -8.86 46.64 17.44
CA GLU A 68 -9.89 47.64 17.77
C GLU A 68 -9.49 49.07 17.32
N GLU A 69 -8.20 49.38 17.36
CA GLU A 69 -7.64 50.63 16.83
C GLU A 69 -7.47 50.58 15.30
N ALA A 70 -7.15 49.44 14.71
CA ALA A 70 -7.17 49.23 13.26
C ALA A 70 -8.60 49.38 12.71
N ARG A 71 -9.62 48.89 13.44
CA ARG A 71 -11.04 49.13 13.10
C ARG A 71 -11.41 50.60 13.20
N LYS A 72 -11.00 51.31 14.26
CA LYS A 72 -11.22 52.76 14.40
C LYS A 72 -10.48 53.57 13.33
N GLN A 73 -9.27 53.17 12.95
CA GLN A 73 -8.50 53.82 11.90
C GLN A 73 -9.11 53.57 10.52
N PHE A 74 -9.63 52.37 10.27
CA PHE A 74 -10.36 52.02 9.04
C PHE A 74 -11.70 52.79 8.94
N GLU A 75 -12.47 52.85 10.02
CA GLU A 75 -13.71 53.64 10.10
C GLU A 75 -13.46 55.15 9.95
N ALA A 76 -12.35 55.67 10.49
CA ALA A 76 -11.93 57.06 10.32
C ALA A 76 -11.48 57.36 8.88
N LYS A 77 -10.85 56.39 8.20
CA LYS A 77 -10.36 56.49 6.82
C LYS A 77 -11.51 56.44 5.80
N ILE A 78 -12.57 55.67 6.08
CA ILE A 78 -13.82 55.71 5.30
C ILE A 78 -14.55 57.05 5.47
N LYS A 79 -14.46 57.69 6.64
CA LYS A 79 -15.09 58.99 6.90
C LYS A 79 -14.36 60.19 6.30
N SER A 80 -13.05 60.07 6.03
CA SER A 80 -12.21 61.19 5.58
C SER A 80 -11.82 61.15 4.10
N ASP A 81 -12.15 60.08 3.38
CA ASP A 81 -11.87 59.95 1.94
C ASP A 81 -13.14 60.22 1.08
N PRO A 82 -13.23 61.39 0.40
CA PRO A 82 -14.38 61.74 -0.43
C PRO A 82 -14.45 60.97 -1.77
N SER A 83 -13.51 60.06 -2.05
CA SER A 83 -13.51 59.24 -3.27
C SER A 83 -14.26 57.90 -3.15
N PHE A 84 -14.69 57.50 -1.95
CA PHE A 84 -15.47 56.28 -1.75
C PHE A 84 -16.99 56.56 -1.87
N LYS A 85 -17.56 56.28 -3.05
CA LYS A 85 -19.02 56.31 -3.26
C LYS A 85 -19.60 54.91 -3.11
N VAL A 86 -20.25 54.64 -1.98
CA VAL A 86 -21.05 53.43 -1.75
C VAL A 86 -22.36 53.54 -2.55
N PRO A 87 -22.70 52.58 -3.45
CA PRO A 87 -24.00 52.56 -4.11
C PRO A 87 -25.14 52.17 -3.14
N THR A 88 -26.19 52.98 -3.16
CA THR A 88 -27.37 52.90 -2.30
C THR A 88 -28.50 52.07 -2.93
N LYS A 89 -28.96 51.02 -2.21
CA LYS A 89 -30.34 50.45 -2.11
C LYS A 89 -30.16 49.01 -1.58
N ILE A 90 -30.57 48.65 -0.37
CA ILE A 90 -31.92 48.73 0.21
C ILE A 90 -31.83 49.18 1.67
N GLN A 91 -32.63 50.20 2.00
CA GLN A 91 -32.94 50.62 3.37
C GLN A 91 -34.17 49.83 3.84
N GLN A 92 -34.09 49.13 4.96
CA GLN A 92 -34.86 49.38 6.20
C GLN A 92 -34.88 48.12 7.08
N ASP A 93 -34.51 48.35 8.34
CA ASP A 93 -34.73 47.53 9.54
C ASP A 93 -34.03 46.17 9.65
N ASP A 94 -32.87 46.15 10.34
CA ASP A 94 -32.65 45.26 11.50
C ASP A 94 -31.27 45.45 12.17
N THR A 95 -31.07 46.58 12.85
CA THR A 95 -29.93 46.72 13.79
C THR A 95 -30.40 47.07 15.19
N LYS A 96 -30.95 46.10 15.92
CA LYS A 96 -30.86 45.92 17.39
C LYS A 96 -31.03 44.41 17.62
N LEU A 97 -30.11 43.65 18.20
CA LEU A 97 -29.88 43.57 19.65
C LEU A 97 -28.69 42.62 19.91
N SER A 98 -27.51 43.15 20.27
CA SER A 98 -26.36 42.37 20.73
C SER A 98 -25.74 42.99 21.98
N SER A 99 -26.48 43.06 23.08
CA SER A 99 -25.90 43.31 24.40
C SER A 99 -26.63 42.56 25.51
N GLU A 100 -25.90 42.24 26.57
CA GLU A 100 -26.38 41.53 27.77
C GLU A 100 -27.52 42.28 28.48
N GLU A 101 -27.59 43.60 28.30
CA GLU A 101 -28.68 44.47 28.73
C GLU A 101 -30.00 44.18 27.99
N SER A 102 -29.94 43.78 26.71
CA SER A 102 -31.11 43.38 25.93
C SER A 102 -31.66 42.03 26.37
N ARG A 103 -30.79 41.09 26.78
CA ARG A 103 -31.23 39.79 27.33
C ARG A 103 -31.89 39.98 28.70
N LYS A 104 -31.36 40.89 29.53
CA LYS A 104 -32.00 41.27 30.80
C LYS A 104 -33.32 42.01 30.60
N LYS A 105 -33.41 42.96 29.66
CA LYS A 105 -34.68 43.63 29.33
C LYS A 105 -35.72 42.67 28.74
N PHE A 106 -35.30 41.69 27.93
CA PHE A 106 -36.19 40.67 27.37
C PHE A 106 -36.68 39.68 28.44
N ALA A 107 -35.81 39.26 29.36
CA ALA A 107 -36.21 38.40 30.49
C ALA A 107 -37.19 39.12 31.45
N GLU A 108 -36.98 40.42 31.68
CA GLU A 108 -37.89 41.22 32.52
C GLU A 108 -39.21 41.55 31.80
N GLN A 109 -39.18 41.74 30.48
CA GLN A 109 -40.37 41.88 29.64
C GLN A 109 -41.22 40.60 29.63
N ILE A 110 -40.61 39.41 29.52
CA ILE A 110 -41.31 38.13 29.62
C ILE A 110 -41.97 37.96 31.00
N LYS A 111 -41.31 38.37 32.09
CA LYS A 111 -41.93 38.37 33.42
C LYS A 111 -43.11 39.34 33.52
N GLN A 112 -43.00 40.54 32.93
CA GLN A 112 -44.09 41.52 32.90
C GLN A 112 -45.26 41.08 32.01
N ASP A 113 -45.02 40.39 30.91
CA ASP A 113 -46.06 39.89 29.99
C ASP A 113 -46.78 38.65 30.54
N LYS A 114 -46.08 37.83 31.35
CA LYS A 114 -46.69 36.76 32.16
C LYS A 114 -47.59 37.33 33.26
N ALA A 115 -47.16 38.42 33.92
CA ALA A 115 -47.95 39.10 34.96
C ALA A 115 -49.16 39.87 34.41
N LYS A 116 -49.15 40.26 33.13
CA LYS A 116 -50.26 40.93 32.42
C LYS A 116 -51.20 39.96 31.68
N GLY A 117 -50.98 38.65 31.76
CA GLY A 117 -51.84 37.63 31.13
C GLY A 117 -51.81 37.61 29.60
N LEU A 118 -50.79 38.19 28.97
CA LEU A 118 -50.72 38.37 27.51
C LEU A 118 -50.25 37.12 26.74
N LEU A 119 -49.79 36.07 27.43
CA LEU A 119 -49.49 34.75 26.85
C LEU A 119 -50.75 33.90 26.55
N ASN A 120 -51.93 34.33 26.99
CA ASN A 120 -53.20 33.61 26.75
C ASN A 120 -53.98 34.13 25.52
N LYS A 121 -53.34 34.91 24.62
CA LYS A 121 -54.00 35.51 23.44
C LYS A 121 -53.29 35.29 22.09
N ILE A 122 -52.39 34.31 22.00
CA ILE A 122 -52.06 33.73 20.70
C ILE A 122 -53.23 32.81 20.34
N PRO A 123 -53.84 32.92 19.14
CA PRO A 123 -54.88 31.99 18.73
C PRO A 123 -54.31 30.58 18.79
N GLN A 124 -54.80 29.78 19.74
CA GLN A 124 -54.62 28.34 19.70
C GLN A 124 -55.20 27.87 18.37
N PRO A 125 -54.51 27.02 17.58
CA PRO A 125 -55.18 26.35 16.48
C PRO A 125 -56.40 25.65 17.07
N LYS A 126 -57.57 25.99 16.54
CA LYS A 126 -58.81 25.29 16.87
C LYS A 126 -58.53 23.81 16.69
N SER A 127 -58.64 23.05 17.77
CA SER A 127 -58.79 21.61 17.68
C SER A 127 -60.14 21.34 16.99
N THR A 128 -60.14 21.27 15.67
CA THR A 128 -61.12 20.46 14.97
C THR A 128 -60.67 19.03 15.14
N SER A 129 -61.23 18.34 16.14
CA SER A 129 -61.41 16.90 16.03
C SER A 129 -62.14 16.63 14.72
N GLY A 130 -61.45 15.95 13.80
CA GLY A 130 -61.99 15.53 12.51
C GLY A 130 -61.07 14.48 11.93
N ILE A 131 -61.36 13.22 12.27
CA ILE A 131 -60.78 12.03 11.66
C ILE A 131 -60.86 12.19 10.13
N MET A 132 -59.73 12.13 9.42
CA MET A 132 -59.69 11.89 7.98
C MET A 132 -58.77 10.70 7.74
N ALA A 133 -59.29 9.50 7.97
CA ALA A 133 -58.63 8.25 7.59
C ALA A 133 -59.19 7.82 6.23
N ASN A 134 -58.43 8.03 5.16
CA ASN A 134 -58.69 7.44 3.84
C ASN A 134 -57.43 6.71 3.33
N ASN A 135 -57.55 6.05 2.17
CA ASN A 135 -56.54 5.16 1.63
C ASN A 135 -55.77 5.78 0.46
N VAL A 136 -54.44 5.60 0.46
CA VAL A 136 -53.61 5.75 -0.74
C VAL A 136 -53.31 4.34 -1.23
N THR A 137 -53.73 4.02 -2.44
CA THR A 137 -53.56 2.71 -3.06
C THR A 137 -52.84 2.83 -4.39
N GLY A 138 -52.44 1.71 -4.97
CA GLY A 138 -51.88 1.70 -6.31
C GLY A 138 -51.30 0.35 -6.67
N TYR A 139 -50.79 0.27 -7.90
CA TYR A 139 -50.11 -0.90 -8.44
C TYR A 139 -48.72 -0.54 -8.93
N MET A 140 -47.73 -1.35 -8.61
CA MET A 140 -46.48 -1.42 -9.35
C MET A 140 -46.61 -2.51 -10.42
N TYR A 141 -46.48 -2.18 -11.70
CA TYR A 141 -46.75 -3.10 -12.80
C TYR A 141 -45.77 -2.94 -13.97
N SER A 142 -45.60 -4.03 -14.72
CA SER A 142 -44.86 -4.09 -15.98
C SER A 142 -45.67 -3.44 -17.09
N ASP A 143 -45.33 -2.23 -17.47
CA ASP A 143 -45.91 -1.52 -18.60
C ASP A 143 -45.19 -1.93 -19.90
N ALA A 144 -45.64 -3.03 -20.48
CA ALA A 144 -44.93 -3.66 -21.59
C ALA A 144 -45.08 -2.88 -22.91
N ASN A 145 -46.11 -2.05 -23.03
CA ASN A 145 -46.38 -1.25 -24.22
C ASN A 145 -46.03 0.24 -24.03
N ASN A 146 -45.54 0.62 -22.86
CA ASN A 146 -45.10 1.96 -22.47
C ASN A 146 -46.19 3.03 -22.66
N ASN A 147 -47.45 2.70 -22.34
CA ASN A 147 -48.58 3.63 -22.47
C ASN A 147 -48.93 4.38 -21.16
N GLY A 148 -48.27 4.05 -20.05
CA GLY A 148 -48.47 4.65 -18.73
C GLY A 148 -49.76 4.21 -18.02
N VAL A 149 -50.45 3.21 -18.54
CA VAL A 149 -51.73 2.68 -18.03
C VAL A 149 -51.58 1.20 -17.74
N ARG A 150 -52.08 0.75 -16.58
CA ARG A 150 -52.10 -0.68 -16.26
C ARG A 150 -53.16 -1.41 -17.09
N ASP A 151 -52.69 -2.15 -18.08
CA ASP A 151 -53.53 -2.95 -18.98
C ASP A 151 -53.83 -4.35 -18.42
N VAL A 152 -54.88 -4.97 -18.96
CA VAL A 152 -55.23 -6.36 -18.62
C VAL A 152 -54.12 -7.30 -19.09
N GLY A 153 -53.52 -8.05 -18.15
CA GLY A 153 -52.45 -9.01 -18.42
C GLY A 153 -51.05 -8.52 -18.07
N GLU A 154 -50.90 -7.25 -17.69
CA GLU A 154 -49.63 -6.71 -17.21
C GLU A 154 -49.32 -7.22 -15.80
N ALA A 155 -48.13 -7.81 -15.66
CA ALA A 155 -47.71 -8.43 -14.41
C ALA A 155 -47.44 -7.37 -13.33
N GLY A 156 -47.84 -7.65 -12.10
CA GLY A 156 -47.50 -6.83 -10.96
C GLY A 156 -46.16 -7.20 -10.36
N PHE A 157 -45.49 -6.22 -9.74
CA PHE A 157 -44.22 -6.44 -9.04
C PHE A 157 -44.48 -6.79 -7.58
N ASN A 158 -44.13 -8.00 -7.14
CA ASN A 158 -44.33 -8.44 -5.75
C ASN A 158 -43.14 -8.06 -4.84
N GLY A 159 -43.43 -7.60 -3.63
CA GLY A 159 -42.43 -7.37 -2.57
C GLY A 159 -41.62 -6.08 -2.70
N TYR A 160 -41.98 -5.17 -3.62
CA TYR A 160 -41.27 -3.91 -3.81
C TYR A 160 -41.75 -2.87 -2.80
N GLY A 161 -40.81 -2.11 -2.24
CA GLY A 161 -41.09 -1.05 -1.27
C GLY A 161 -41.76 0.16 -1.91
N VAL A 162 -42.86 0.61 -1.31
CA VAL A 162 -43.52 1.88 -1.59
C VAL A 162 -43.50 2.71 -0.32
N TYR A 163 -43.12 3.97 -0.45
CA TYR A 163 -42.87 4.91 0.64
C TYR A 163 -43.82 6.09 0.54
N LEU A 164 -44.40 6.45 1.67
CA LEU A 164 -45.25 7.62 1.84
C LEU A 164 -44.60 8.55 2.86
N GLN A 165 -44.23 9.74 2.42
CA GLN A 165 -43.45 10.72 3.18
C GLN A 165 -44.18 12.08 3.25
N GLY A 166 -44.34 12.63 4.44
CA GLY A 166 -44.95 13.94 4.69
C GLY A 166 -44.49 14.55 6.02
N ASN A 167 -45.00 15.73 6.37
CA ASN A 167 -44.56 16.45 7.59
C ASN A 167 -44.91 15.73 8.91
N VAL A 168 -45.87 14.80 8.89
CA VAL A 168 -46.38 14.08 10.08
C VAL A 168 -46.38 12.56 9.91
N ASN A 169 -46.30 12.04 8.68
CA ASN A 169 -46.33 10.61 8.37
C ASN A 169 -45.14 10.21 7.51
N ASN A 170 -44.31 9.30 8.03
CA ASN A 170 -43.33 8.55 7.25
C ASN A 170 -43.64 7.07 7.46
N THR A 171 -44.14 6.41 6.43
CA THR A 171 -44.45 4.98 6.47
C THR A 171 -44.09 4.32 5.14
N SER A 172 -43.99 3.00 5.15
CA SER A 172 -43.75 2.20 3.96
C SER A 172 -44.60 0.94 3.98
N THR A 173 -44.86 0.40 2.80
CA THR A 173 -45.52 -0.89 2.59
C THR A 173 -44.83 -1.61 1.44
N SER A 174 -45.10 -2.90 1.28
CA SER A 174 -44.62 -3.67 0.13
C SER A 174 -45.79 -4.06 -0.74
N THR A 175 -45.56 -4.11 -2.05
CA THR A 175 -46.55 -4.60 -3.01
C THR A 175 -46.82 -6.10 -2.84
N ASP A 176 -48.04 -6.53 -3.14
CA ASP A 176 -48.42 -7.94 -3.14
C ASP A 176 -48.10 -8.64 -4.48
N ALA A 177 -48.50 -9.92 -4.60
CA ALA A 177 -48.28 -10.72 -5.82
C ALA A 177 -48.87 -10.14 -7.11
N ASN A 178 -49.86 -9.25 -7.01
CA ASN A 178 -50.46 -8.55 -8.14
C ASN A 178 -49.92 -7.13 -8.31
N GLY A 179 -48.87 -6.76 -7.56
CA GLY A 179 -48.28 -5.43 -7.55
C GLY A 179 -49.03 -4.41 -6.72
N TYR A 180 -50.10 -4.80 -6.01
CA TYR A 180 -50.95 -3.87 -5.29
C TYR A 180 -50.31 -3.44 -3.98
N TYR A 181 -50.39 -2.15 -3.67
CA TYR A 181 -50.02 -1.60 -2.36
C TYR A 181 -51.14 -0.73 -1.81
N SER A 182 -51.19 -0.60 -0.48
CA SER A 182 -52.08 0.34 0.19
C SER A 182 -51.50 0.90 1.49
N PHE A 183 -51.82 2.16 1.73
CA PHE A 183 -51.65 2.85 3.00
C PHE A 183 -53.03 3.20 3.53
N SER A 184 -53.35 2.78 4.75
CA SER A 184 -54.62 3.11 5.41
C SER A 184 -54.38 4.06 6.58
N GLY A 185 -55.39 4.89 6.89
CA GLY A 185 -55.33 5.80 8.04
C GLY A 185 -54.33 6.94 7.90
N VAL A 186 -54.12 7.43 6.67
CA VAL A 186 -53.11 8.45 6.38
C VAL A 186 -53.55 9.83 6.90
N GLN A 187 -52.91 10.34 7.96
CA GLN A 187 -53.15 11.67 8.54
C GLN A 187 -52.30 12.75 7.86
N VAL A 188 -52.86 13.70 7.13
CA VAL A 188 -52.03 14.64 6.33
C VAL A 188 -52.33 16.11 6.61
N ASP A 189 -51.24 16.89 6.68
CA ASP A 189 -51.20 18.31 6.34
C ASP A 189 -50.54 18.46 4.95
N ALA A 190 -50.66 19.64 4.32
CA ALA A 190 -50.19 19.88 2.95
C ALA A 190 -48.73 19.43 2.70
N GLY A 191 -48.50 18.76 1.56
CA GLY A 191 -47.18 18.35 1.05
C GLY A 191 -46.82 16.88 1.31
N LEU A 192 -47.43 15.96 0.55
CA LEU A 192 -47.16 14.51 0.61
C LEU A 192 -46.38 14.03 -0.63
N TYR A 193 -45.44 13.11 -0.41
CA TYR A 193 -44.70 12.39 -1.45
C TYR A 193 -45.02 10.90 -1.39
N VAL A 194 -45.33 10.31 -2.55
CA VAL A 194 -45.39 8.85 -2.73
C VAL A 194 -44.38 8.45 -3.77
N TYR A 195 -43.45 7.59 -3.39
CA TYR A 195 -42.36 7.11 -4.23
C TYR A 195 -42.10 5.63 -3.93
N THR A 196 -41.49 4.91 -4.86
CA THR A 196 -41.03 3.53 -4.63
C THR A 196 -39.66 3.55 -3.96
N ASP A 197 -38.93 2.45 -3.81
CA ASP A 197 -37.54 2.39 -3.27
C ASP A 197 -36.49 3.24 -4.04
N TYR A 198 -36.96 4.16 -4.88
CA TYR A 198 -36.23 5.11 -5.67
C TYR A 198 -35.90 6.39 -4.88
N TYR A 199 -34.71 6.39 -4.27
CA TYR A 199 -33.87 7.59 -4.19
C TYR A 199 -32.56 7.32 -4.96
N GLY A 200 -32.68 7.13 -6.28
CA GLY A 200 -31.58 7.43 -7.21
C GLY A 200 -30.65 6.32 -7.72
N SER A 201 -31.00 5.02 -7.74
CA SER A 201 -30.09 4.06 -8.42
C SER A 201 -30.59 2.71 -8.96
N SER A 202 -31.86 2.27 -8.89
CA SER A 202 -32.25 1.03 -9.62
C SER A 202 -33.75 0.85 -9.87
N TYR A 203 -34.11 0.50 -11.11
CA TYR A 203 -35.44 -0.01 -11.50
C TYR A 203 -35.61 -1.49 -11.09
N PRO A 204 -36.84 -2.05 -11.11
CA PRO A 204 -37.03 -3.49 -11.08
C PRO A 204 -36.12 -4.21 -12.08
N SER A 205 -35.52 -5.34 -11.69
CA SER A 205 -34.61 -6.08 -12.56
C SER A 205 -35.29 -6.43 -13.89
N GLY A 206 -34.63 -6.08 -15.00
CA GLY A 206 -35.17 -6.22 -16.36
C GLY A 206 -36.01 -5.06 -16.87
N TYR A 207 -35.98 -3.88 -16.24
CA TYR A 207 -36.75 -2.69 -16.64
C TYR A 207 -35.87 -1.43 -16.72
N THR A 208 -36.09 -0.56 -17.71
CA THR A 208 -35.18 0.56 -18.05
C THR A 208 -35.77 1.95 -17.86
N ALA A 209 -37.08 2.06 -17.68
CA ALA A 209 -37.74 3.34 -17.51
C ALA A 209 -39.03 3.18 -16.69
N GLN A 210 -39.45 4.26 -16.04
CA GLN A 210 -40.74 4.37 -15.41
C GLN A 210 -41.68 5.13 -16.34
N SER A 211 -42.72 4.47 -16.84
CA SER A 211 -43.72 5.08 -17.72
C SER A 211 -44.73 5.93 -16.95
N GLN A 212 -44.96 5.62 -15.67
CA GLN A 212 -45.92 6.30 -14.81
C GLN A 212 -45.50 6.25 -13.33
N PRO A 213 -45.60 7.36 -12.58
CA PRO A 213 -45.54 8.72 -13.09
C PRO A 213 -44.22 8.93 -13.84
N ALA A 214 -44.27 9.67 -14.95
CA ALA A 214 -43.06 10.12 -15.64
C ALA A 214 -42.18 11.00 -14.72
N SER A 215 -40.99 11.38 -15.18
CA SER A 215 -40.05 12.24 -14.45
C SER A 215 -40.78 13.37 -13.69
N PRO A 216 -40.65 13.45 -12.35
CA PRO A 216 -39.52 12.94 -11.56
C PRO A 216 -39.68 11.53 -10.95
N GLY A 217 -40.67 10.74 -11.35
CA GLY A 217 -40.82 9.34 -10.90
C GLY A 217 -41.52 9.17 -9.55
N TYR A 218 -42.07 10.25 -8.98
CA TYR A 218 -42.86 10.24 -7.75
C TYR A 218 -44.12 11.09 -7.89
N TYR A 219 -45.09 10.85 -7.00
CA TYR A 219 -46.29 11.68 -6.88
C TYR A 219 -46.11 12.72 -5.78
N TYR A 220 -46.42 13.97 -6.09
CA TYR A 220 -46.51 15.07 -5.12
C TYR A 220 -47.89 15.70 -5.19
N PHE A 221 -48.60 15.75 -4.06
CA PHE A 221 -49.93 16.33 -4.01
C PHE A 221 -50.29 16.91 -2.64
N SER A 222 -51.25 17.83 -2.65
CA SER A 222 -51.94 18.31 -1.45
C SER A 222 -53.24 17.55 -1.33
N TYR A 223 -53.43 16.87 -0.20
CA TYR A 223 -54.57 16.00 0.01
C TYR A 223 -55.87 16.80 0.21
N ASP A 224 -56.95 16.34 -0.43
CA ASP A 224 -58.27 17.00 -0.47
C ASP A 224 -59.38 16.23 0.25
N GLY A 225 -59.07 15.07 0.85
CA GLY A 225 -60.05 14.23 1.53
C GLY A 225 -60.63 13.08 0.70
N SER A 226 -60.08 12.75 -0.47
CA SER A 226 -60.48 11.61 -1.31
C SER A 226 -59.49 10.44 -1.28
N ASP A 227 -59.95 9.20 -1.56
CA ASP A 227 -59.05 8.06 -1.83
C ASP A 227 -58.25 8.34 -3.12
N GLN A 228 -56.97 7.96 -3.13
CA GLN A 228 -56.06 8.19 -4.26
C GLN A 228 -55.49 6.85 -4.75
N GLU A 229 -55.58 6.60 -6.06
CA GLU A 229 -54.91 5.49 -6.73
C GLU A 229 -53.71 6.01 -7.53
N LEU A 230 -52.51 5.59 -7.15
CA LEU A 230 -51.25 6.10 -7.66
C LEU A 230 -50.43 4.92 -8.21
N ASN A 231 -50.35 4.79 -9.54
CA ASN A 231 -49.76 3.62 -10.16
C ASN A 231 -48.31 3.87 -10.59
N PHE A 232 -47.46 2.86 -10.48
CA PHE A 232 -46.06 2.87 -10.91
C PHE A 232 -45.84 1.88 -12.05
N GLY A 233 -45.78 2.37 -13.28
CA GLY A 233 -45.55 1.56 -14.49
C GLY A 233 -44.07 1.55 -14.87
N TYR A 234 -43.53 0.38 -15.23
CA TYR A 234 -42.13 0.22 -15.64
C TYR A 234 -42.01 -0.47 -16.99
N VAL A 235 -41.16 0.05 -17.87
CA VAL A 235 -40.92 -0.45 -19.24
C VAL A 235 -39.85 -1.53 -19.25
N PRO A 236 -40.12 -2.73 -19.82
CA PRO A 236 -39.12 -3.78 -19.94
C PRO A 236 -37.89 -3.33 -20.71
N ALA A 237 -36.72 -3.76 -20.26
CA ALA A 237 -35.45 -3.51 -20.90
C ALA A 237 -35.41 -4.19 -22.29
N PRO A 238 -35.06 -3.47 -23.37
CA PRO A 238 -34.97 -4.08 -24.69
C PRO A 238 -33.77 -5.05 -24.79
N PRO A 239 -33.84 -6.06 -25.66
CA PRO A 239 -32.72 -6.95 -25.91
C PRO A 239 -31.54 -6.19 -26.51
N THR A 240 -30.34 -6.55 -26.07
CA THR A 240 -29.08 -5.95 -26.49
C THR A 240 -28.20 -7.00 -27.15
N PHE A 241 -27.58 -6.65 -28.27
CA PHE A 241 -26.69 -7.51 -29.03
C PHE A 241 -25.28 -6.92 -29.07
N ILE A 242 -24.28 -7.74 -28.78
CA ILE A 242 -22.85 -7.41 -28.90
C ILE A 242 -22.28 -8.26 -30.02
N GLN A 243 -21.80 -7.62 -31.08
CA GLN A 243 -21.46 -8.27 -32.34
C GLN A 243 -20.03 -7.95 -32.78
N GLY A 244 -19.38 -8.96 -33.36
CA GLY A 244 -18.04 -8.85 -33.91
C GLY A 244 -17.66 -10.10 -34.70
N ASN A 245 -16.41 -10.13 -35.13
CA ASN A 245 -15.80 -11.21 -35.90
C ASN A 245 -14.48 -11.65 -35.28
N VAL A 246 -14.25 -12.96 -35.21
CA VAL A 246 -12.96 -13.54 -34.87
C VAL A 246 -12.31 -14.01 -36.17
N TYR A 247 -11.12 -13.52 -36.48
CA TYR A 247 -10.40 -13.83 -37.72
C TYR A 247 -8.94 -14.20 -37.48
N GLN A 248 -8.35 -14.87 -38.46
CA GLN A 248 -6.93 -15.15 -38.51
C GLN A 248 -6.20 -13.95 -39.12
N ASP A 249 -5.58 -13.13 -38.27
CA ASP A 249 -4.71 -12.03 -38.65
C ASP A 249 -3.34 -12.60 -39.06
N ILE A 250 -3.14 -12.76 -40.36
CA ILE A 250 -2.00 -13.49 -40.93
C ILE A 250 -0.73 -12.65 -40.85
N ASN A 251 -0.88 -11.32 -40.97
CA ASN A 251 0.24 -10.39 -41.02
C ASN A 251 0.48 -9.66 -39.70
N ILE A 252 -0.36 -9.92 -38.69
CA ILE A 252 -0.27 -9.42 -37.31
C ILE A 252 -0.37 -7.89 -37.27
N ASN A 253 -1.16 -7.29 -38.17
CA ASN A 253 -1.33 -5.83 -38.23
C ASN A 253 -2.53 -5.33 -37.41
N GLY A 254 -3.35 -6.23 -36.86
CA GLY A 254 -4.54 -5.93 -36.07
C GLY A 254 -5.73 -5.43 -36.87
N VAL A 255 -5.73 -5.60 -38.19
CA VAL A 255 -6.79 -5.16 -39.12
C VAL A 255 -7.23 -6.38 -39.94
N LYS A 256 -8.55 -6.60 -40.04
CA LYS A 256 -9.09 -7.67 -40.88
C LYS A 256 -8.88 -7.35 -42.36
N ASP A 257 -7.85 -7.94 -42.95
CA ASP A 257 -7.47 -7.75 -44.34
C ASP A 257 -8.21 -8.70 -45.29
N ALA A 258 -8.20 -8.36 -46.58
CA ALA A 258 -8.72 -9.25 -47.61
C ALA A 258 -7.87 -10.53 -47.70
N GLY A 259 -8.50 -11.69 -47.49
CA GLY A 259 -7.83 -12.99 -47.49
C GLY A 259 -7.63 -13.59 -46.10
N GLU A 260 -7.97 -12.87 -45.04
CA GLU A 260 -7.93 -13.34 -43.66
C GLU A 260 -9.23 -14.07 -43.29
N PRO A 261 -9.19 -15.39 -43.08
CA PRO A 261 -10.41 -16.16 -42.83
C PRO A 261 -10.95 -15.91 -41.42
N GLY A 262 -12.27 -15.97 -41.28
CA GLY A 262 -12.91 -16.07 -39.97
C GLY A 262 -12.59 -17.40 -39.31
N ILE A 263 -12.54 -17.41 -37.96
CA ILE A 263 -12.28 -18.62 -37.17
C ILE A 263 -13.58 -19.06 -36.51
N SER A 264 -14.06 -20.24 -36.89
CA SER A 264 -15.28 -20.83 -36.36
C SER A 264 -15.06 -21.55 -35.02
N GLY A 265 -16.12 -21.67 -34.21
CA GLY A 265 -16.12 -22.49 -32.99
C GLY A 265 -15.47 -21.84 -31.77
N ARG A 266 -15.00 -20.60 -31.88
CA ARG A 266 -14.48 -19.77 -30.78
C ARG A 266 -15.60 -19.21 -29.94
N THR A 267 -15.44 -19.21 -28.62
CA THR A 267 -16.40 -18.65 -27.67
C THR A 267 -16.01 -17.23 -27.29
N VAL A 268 -16.94 -16.28 -27.43
CA VAL A 268 -16.79 -14.90 -26.95
C VAL A 268 -17.75 -14.68 -25.79
N THR A 269 -17.24 -14.16 -24.68
CA THR A 269 -17.99 -13.91 -23.45
C THR A 269 -17.96 -12.44 -23.09
N ALA A 270 -19.13 -11.88 -22.75
CA ALA A 270 -19.27 -10.52 -22.26
C ALA A 270 -19.56 -10.52 -20.75
N TYR A 271 -19.06 -9.53 -20.03
CA TYR A 271 -19.27 -9.33 -18.59
C TYR A 271 -19.81 -7.91 -18.34
N PRO A 272 -21.15 -7.74 -18.35
CA PRO A 272 -21.77 -6.46 -18.03
C PRO A 272 -21.56 -6.09 -16.56
N TYR A 273 -21.11 -4.86 -16.28
CA TYR A 273 -20.76 -4.40 -14.94
C TYR A 273 -21.99 -4.19 -14.05
N TYR A 274 -23.00 -3.47 -14.54
CA TYR A 274 -24.20 -3.16 -13.79
C TYR A 274 -25.25 -4.27 -13.89
N SER A 275 -25.37 -4.88 -15.06
CA SER A 275 -26.40 -5.89 -15.33
C SER A 275 -25.99 -7.29 -14.87
N GLY A 276 -24.69 -7.51 -14.66
CA GLY A 276 -24.12 -8.79 -14.26
C GLY A 276 -24.27 -9.89 -15.32
N GLY A 277 -23.89 -11.11 -14.93
CA GLY A 277 -23.95 -12.28 -15.80
C GLY A 277 -22.70 -12.49 -16.66
N SER A 278 -22.74 -13.51 -17.52
CA SER A 278 -21.64 -13.88 -18.42
C SER A 278 -22.19 -14.41 -19.76
N PRO A 279 -23.03 -13.64 -20.46
CA PRO A 279 -23.60 -14.06 -21.74
C PRO A 279 -22.47 -14.31 -22.75
N SER A 280 -22.65 -15.34 -23.59
CA SER A 280 -21.65 -15.74 -24.57
C SER A 280 -22.28 -16.18 -25.88
N ALA A 281 -21.46 -16.20 -26.93
CA ALA A 281 -21.79 -16.72 -28.24
C ALA A 281 -20.61 -17.49 -28.82
N VAL A 282 -20.91 -18.49 -29.65
CA VAL A 282 -19.90 -19.21 -30.43
C VAL A 282 -19.90 -18.67 -31.85
N THR A 283 -18.71 -18.43 -32.38
CA THR A 283 -18.50 -17.94 -33.73
C THR A 283 -18.98 -18.92 -34.80
N ASP A 284 -19.63 -18.40 -35.83
CA ASP A 284 -20.10 -19.17 -36.99
C ASP A 284 -18.95 -19.56 -37.95
N ALA A 285 -19.28 -20.14 -39.11
CA ALA A 285 -18.29 -20.59 -40.10
C ALA A 285 -17.44 -19.45 -40.69
N ASP A 286 -17.96 -18.22 -40.67
CA ASP A 286 -17.29 -17.01 -41.16
C ASP A 286 -16.65 -16.20 -40.01
N GLY A 287 -16.64 -16.76 -38.79
CA GLY A 287 -16.07 -16.15 -37.60
C GLY A 287 -16.96 -15.12 -36.91
N ASN A 288 -18.20 -14.91 -37.35
CA ASN A 288 -19.07 -13.90 -36.75
C ASN A 288 -19.71 -14.41 -35.47
N TYR A 289 -19.92 -13.51 -34.50
CA TYR A 289 -20.67 -13.81 -33.29
C TYR A 289 -21.67 -12.71 -32.96
N SER A 290 -22.73 -13.06 -32.23
CA SER A 290 -23.73 -12.12 -31.71
C SER A 290 -24.19 -12.57 -30.33
N ILE A 291 -23.67 -11.93 -29.28
CA ILE A 291 -24.06 -12.18 -27.89
C ILE A 291 -25.36 -11.45 -27.61
N SER A 292 -26.36 -12.16 -27.06
CA SER A 292 -27.62 -11.55 -26.60
C SER A 292 -27.57 -11.33 -25.09
N THR A 293 -27.88 -10.11 -24.65
CA THR A 293 -27.98 -9.72 -23.24
C THR A 293 -29.07 -8.66 -23.04
N THR A 294 -29.22 -8.14 -21.82
CA THR A 294 -30.16 -7.07 -21.48
C THR A 294 -29.47 -6.10 -20.53
N PHE A 295 -29.56 -4.80 -20.78
CA PHE A 295 -28.99 -3.78 -19.90
C PHE A 295 -30.05 -3.14 -19.02
N TYR A 296 -29.91 -3.27 -17.70
CA TYR A 296 -30.94 -2.79 -16.75
C TYR A 296 -31.10 -1.27 -16.75
N TYR A 297 -30.04 -0.53 -17.06
CA TYR A 297 -30.07 0.94 -17.07
C TYR A 297 -30.25 1.54 -18.47
N GLY A 298 -30.53 0.71 -19.47
CA GLY A 298 -30.52 1.11 -20.88
C GLY A 298 -29.10 1.30 -21.43
N TYR A 299 -28.08 1.11 -20.59
CA TYR A 299 -26.66 1.09 -20.92
C TYR A 299 -25.90 0.21 -19.92
N ASP A 300 -24.66 -0.15 -20.25
CA ASP A 300 -23.73 -0.81 -19.34
C ASP A 300 -22.26 -0.55 -19.74
N TYR A 301 -21.33 -0.85 -18.83
CA TYR A 301 -19.91 -0.99 -19.15
C TYR A 301 -19.58 -2.48 -19.22
N VAL A 302 -19.10 -2.96 -20.37
CA VAL A 302 -19.07 -4.41 -20.65
C VAL A 302 -17.70 -4.87 -21.12
N SER A 303 -16.98 -5.65 -20.30
CA SER A 303 -15.74 -6.26 -20.76
C SER A 303 -16.03 -7.48 -21.64
N VAL A 304 -15.34 -7.61 -22.78
CA VAL A 304 -15.56 -8.68 -23.77
C VAL A 304 -14.28 -9.47 -23.99
N TYR A 305 -14.36 -10.79 -23.82
CA TYR A 305 -13.22 -11.71 -23.87
C TYR A 305 -13.44 -12.81 -24.91
N LEU A 306 -12.39 -13.09 -25.66
CA LEU A 306 -12.28 -14.29 -26.49
C LEU A 306 -11.70 -15.44 -25.66
N ASP A 307 -12.18 -16.66 -25.88
CA ASP A 307 -11.60 -17.86 -25.29
C ASP A 307 -10.13 -18.05 -25.67
N ASN A 308 -9.35 -18.65 -24.77
CA ASN A 308 -7.95 -18.95 -25.04
C ASN A 308 -7.81 -20.19 -25.93
N LEU A 309 -7.01 -20.10 -26.99
CA LEU A 309 -6.68 -21.23 -27.86
C LEU A 309 -5.17 -21.48 -27.79
N ALA A 310 -4.77 -22.66 -27.36
CA ALA A 310 -3.36 -23.01 -27.20
C ALA A 310 -2.58 -22.84 -28.53
N GLY A 311 -1.45 -22.15 -28.47
CA GLY A 311 -0.63 -21.85 -29.64
C GLY A 311 -1.10 -20.65 -30.47
N TRP A 312 -2.15 -19.94 -30.02
CA TRP A 312 -2.67 -18.73 -30.67
C TRP A 312 -2.63 -17.54 -29.72
N ALA A 313 -2.51 -16.34 -30.28
CA ALA A 313 -2.59 -15.08 -29.56
C ALA A 313 -3.54 -14.11 -30.26
N VAL A 314 -3.95 -13.06 -29.53
CA VAL A 314 -4.80 -11.98 -30.03
C VAL A 314 -3.89 -10.82 -30.46
N SER A 315 -4.00 -10.40 -31.71
CA SER A 315 -3.35 -9.18 -32.25
C SER A 315 -4.24 -7.95 -32.13
N TYR A 316 -5.57 -8.13 -32.11
CA TYR A 316 -6.55 -7.06 -31.96
C TYR A 316 -7.74 -7.50 -31.10
N PRO A 317 -8.22 -6.69 -30.14
CA PRO A 317 -7.63 -5.43 -29.72
C PRO A 317 -6.26 -5.63 -29.04
N SER A 318 -5.44 -4.59 -28.95
CA SER A 318 -4.06 -4.68 -28.43
C SER A 318 -3.96 -5.20 -26.98
N GLY A 319 -5.03 -5.03 -26.19
CA GLY A 319 -5.12 -5.58 -24.84
C GLY A 319 -5.53 -7.06 -24.78
N GLY A 320 -5.87 -7.69 -25.91
CA GLY A 320 -6.42 -9.05 -26.00
C GLY A 320 -7.91 -9.17 -25.64
N TYR A 321 -8.49 -8.10 -25.09
CA TYR A 321 -9.90 -7.99 -24.70
C TYR A 321 -10.36 -6.54 -24.79
N TYR A 322 -11.67 -6.32 -24.77
CA TYR A 322 -12.26 -4.99 -24.64
C TYR A 322 -12.54 -4.74 -23.17
N ASP A 323 -11.99 -3.66 -22.61
CA ASP A 323 -12.13 -3.34 -21.20
C ASP A 323 -13.16 -2.23 -20.96
N TYR A 324 -14.26 -2.55 -20.30
CA TYR A 324 -15.34 -1.62 -19.93
C TYR A 324 -15.77 -0.58 -20.99
N PRO A 325 -15.95 -0.91 -22.28
CA PRO A 325 -16.63 0.00 -23.21
C PRO A 325 -18.06 0.31 -22.72
N TYR A 326 -18.45 1.59 -22.83
CA TYR A 326 -19.84 2.02 -22.69
C TYR A 326 -20.66 1.47 -23.87
N MET A 327 -21.73 0.73 -23.56
CA MET A 327 -22.66 0.18 -24.54
C MET A 327 -24.09 0.61 -24.22
N GLU A 328 -24.84 1.03 -25.24
CA GLU A 328 -26.26 1.32 -25.10
C GLU A 328 -27.10 0.09 -25.39
N ALA A 329 -28.32 0.05 -24.88
CA ALA A 329 -29.26 -1.01 -25.20
C ALA A 329 -29.61 -0.98 -26.69
N GLY A 330 -29.57 -2.13 -27.35
CA GLY A 330 -29.67 -2.24 -28.81
C GLY A 330 -28.51 -3.01 -29.41
N THR A 331 -28.10 -2.69 -30.64
CA THR A 331 -27.02 -3.41 -31.34
C THR A 331 -25.71 -2.65 -31.26
N ASN A 332 -24.71 -3.25 -30.63
CA ASN A 332 -23.34 -2.75 -30.51
C ASN A 332 -22.41 -3.61 -31.38
N THR A 333 -21.66 -2.98 -32.30
CA THR A 333 -20.82 -3.67 -33.30
C THR A 333 -19.35 -3.23 -33.20
N GLY A 334 -18.44 -3.95 -33.85
CA GLY A 334 -17.02 -3.59 -33.92
C GLY A 334 -16.15 -4.23 -32.83
N TYR A 335 -16.67 -5.22 -32.12
CA TYR A 335 -15.94 -5.98 -31.10
C TYR A 335 -15.16 -7.14 -31.74
N ASP A 336 -14.34 -6.84 -32.74
CA ASP A 336 -13.63 -7.86 -33.50
C ASP A 336 -12.40 -8.37 -32.72
N PHE A 337 -12.00 -9.62 -32.99
CA PHE A 337 -10.77 -10.22 -32.49
C PHE A 337 -9.90 -10.72 -33.64
N GLY A 338 -8.77 -10.04 -33.86
CA GLY A 338 -7.70 -10.54 -34.74
C GLY A 338 -6.84 -11.52 -33.96
N THR A 339 -6.59 -12.71 -34.52
CA THR A 339 -5.79 -13.74 -33.86
C THR A 339 -4.77 -14.37 -34.79
N PHE A 340 -3.62 -14.79 -34.26
CA PHE A 340 -2.55 -15.39 -35.06
C PHE A 340 -1.97 -16.62 -34.37
N GLU A 341 -1.46 -17.57 -35.14
CA GLU A 341 -0.66 -18.68 -34.62
C GLU A 341 0.68 -18.13 -34.12
N ILE A 342 1.06 -18.42 -32.88
CA ILE A 342 2.30 -17.91 -32.28
C ILE A 342 3.49 -18.63 -32.94
N PRO A 343 4.32 -17.96 -33.76
CA PRO A 343 5.52 -18.58 -34.30
C PRO A 343 6.52 -18.91 -33.18
N LEU A 344 7.21 -20.05 -33.30
CA LEU A 344 8.18 -20.48 -32.30
C LEU A 344 9.39 -19.54 -32.28
N SER A 345 9.65 -18.96 -31.12
CA SER A 345 10.90 -18.25 -30.83
C SER A 345 11.97 -19.25 -30.37
N ILE A 346 13.24 -18.98 -30.70
CA ILE A 346 14.38 -19.79 -30.25
C ILE A 346 15.17 -19.02 -29.20
N PHE A 347 15.42 -19.62 -28.05
CA PHE A 347 16.26 -19.06 -26.98
C PHE A 347 17.49 -19.94 -26.83
N SER A 348 18.69 -19.36 -26.89
CA SER A 348 19.92 -20.13 -26.80
C SER A 348 21.04 -19.40 -26.06
N GLY A 349 21.96 -20.19 -25.51
CA GLY A 349 23.13 -19.71 -24.81
C GLY A 349 23.98 -20.85 -24.26
N THR A 350 24.92 -20.50 -23.40
CA THR A 350 25.83 -21.44 -22.75
C THR A 350 25.70 -21.34 -21.23
N LYS A 351 25.59 -22.50 -20.58
CA LYS A 351 25.78 -22.68 -19.15
C LYS A 351 27.25 -22.99 -18.90
N PHE A 352 27.95 -22.18 -18.11
CA PHE A 352 29.37 -22.37 -17.83
C PHE A 352 29.68 -22.44 -16.34
N ASN A 353 30.82 -23.07 -16.04
CA ASN A 353 31.42 -23.15 -14.72
C ASN A 353 32.29 -21.91 -14.54
N ASP A 354 31.69 -20.91 -13.90
CA ASP A 354 32.38 -19.71 -13.50
C ASP A 354 33.27 -20.06 -12.31
N LEU A 355 34.59 -20.01 -12.49
CA LEU A 355 35.52 -20.54 -11.50
C LEU A 355 35.82 -19.54 -10.39
N ASP A 356 35.64 -18.26 -10.64
CA ASP A 356 35.89 -17.19 -9.68
C ASP A 356 34.64 -16.39 -9.26
N GLY A 357 33.49 -16.71 -9.87
CA GLY A 357 32.18 -16.19 -9.52
C GLY A 357 31.93 -14.77 -10.02
N ASP A 358 32.69 -14.27 -11.00
CA ASP A 358 32.62 -12.89 -11.47
C ASP A 358 31.50 -12.63 -12.51
N GLY A 359 30.86 -13.69 -13.00
CA GLY A 359 29.76 -13.66 -13.95
C GLY A 359 30.18 -13.44 -15.40
N VAL A 360 31.47 -13.43 -15.70
CA VAL A 360 32.04 -13.42 -17.05
C VAL A 360 32.46 -14.85 -17.39
N GLN A 361 32.47 -15.19 -18.69
CA GLN A 361 32.99 -16.48 -19.13
C GLN A 361 34.41 -16.33 -19.66
N GLU A 362 35.37 -16.84 -18.90
CA GLU A 362 36.80 -16.70 -19.16
C GLU A 362 37.36 -17.92 -19.92
N SER A 363 38.56 -17.74 -20.48
CA SER A 363 39.32 -18.85 -21.04
C SER A 363 39.69 -19.86 -19.95
N GLY A 364 39.04 -21.02 -19.96
CA GLY A 364 39.24 -22.10 -18.96
C GLY A 364 37.94 -22.49 -18.26
N GLU A 365 36.91 -21.66 -18.40
CA GLU A 365 35.58 -21.84 -17.82
C GLU A 365 34.70 -22.64 -18.77
N LEU A 366 34.72 -23.95 -18.55
CA LEU A 366 34.06 -24.92 -19.41
C LEU A 366 32.54 -24.91 -19.20
N GLY A 367 31.82 -25.41 -20.20
CA GLY A 367 30.40 -25.62 -20.10
C GLY A 367 30.01 -26.62 -19.00
N LEU A 368 28.85 -26.39 -18.37
CA LEU A 368 28.24 -27.29 -17.40
C LEU A 368 27.08 -28.05 -18.05
N ALA A 369 27.19 -29.37 -18.08
CA ALA A 369 26.16 -30.25 -18.61
C ALA A 369 25.08 -30.60 -17.59
N GLY A 370 23.88 -30.92 -18.07
CA GLY A 370 22.79 -31.46 -17.23
C GLY A 370 22.01 -30.41 -16.44
N TRP A 371 22.23 -29.13 -16.69
CA TRP A 371 21.44 -28.02 -16.15
C TRP A 371 20.18 -27.77 -16.98
N VAL A 372 19.04 -27.58 -16.31
CA VAL A 372 17.76 -27.26 -16.94
C VAL A 372 17.63 -25.74 -17.05
N ILE A 373 17.43 -25.26 -18.27
CA ILE A 373 17.08 -23.87 -18.56
C ILE A 373 15.64 -23.85 -19.05
N ASN A 374 14.83 -22.89 -18.57
CA ASN A 374 13.42 -22.81 -18.92
C ASN A 374 12.96 -21.39 -19.28
N VAL A 375 11.97 -21.31 -20.17
CA VAL A 375 11.18 -20.10 -20.49
C VAL A 375 9.82 -20.22 -19.81
N ASN A 376 9.49 -19.25 -18.96
CA ASN A 376 8.23 -19.14 -18.22
C ASN A 376 7.85 -20.41 -17.43
N ASN A 377 8.84 -21.19 -16.97
CA ASN A 377 8.63 -22.49 -16.31
C ASN A 377 7.79 -23.49 -17.12
N ALA A 378 7.73 -23.34 -18.45
CA ALA A 378 6.85 -24.13 -19.32
C ALA A 378 7.62 -24.83 -20.46
N PHE A 379 8.55 -24.12 -21.11
CA PHE A 379 9.41 -24.67 -22.15
C PHE A 379 10.83 -24.80 -21.60
N TYR A 380 11.52 -25.90 -21.85
CA TYR A 380 12.85 -26.13 -21.29
C TYR A 380 13.76 -26.89 -22.23
N ASP A 381 15.05 -26.81 -21.93
CA ASP A 381 16.10 -27.64 -22.51
C ASP A 381 17.11 -28.01 -21.41
N THR A 382 17.85 -29.09 -21.63
CA THR A 382 18.92 -29.53 -20.73
C THR A 382 20.26 -29.35 -21.44
N THR A 383 21.13 -28.57 -20.81
CA THR A 383 22.46 -28.24 -21.33
C THR A 383 23.28 -29.48 -21.66
N ASP A 384 23.97 -29.42 -22.80
CA ASP A 384 24.78 -30.52 -23.31
C ASP A 384 26.18 -30.58 -22.66
N VAL A 385 27.06 -31.45 -23.16
CA VAL A 385 28.44 -31.61 -22.65
C VAL A 385 29.30 -30.33 -22.73
N ASN A 386 28.96 -29.42 -23.64
CA ASN A 386 29.61 -28.12 -23.79
C ASN A 386 28.84 -27.01 -23.08
N GLY A 387 27.79 -27.34 -22.32
CA GLY A 387 26.93 -26.39 -21.63
C GLY A 387 25.95 -25.68 -22.55
N GLU A 388 25.84 -26.05 -23.83
CA GLU A 388 24.97 -25.36 -24.78
C GLU A 388 23.51 -25.79 -24.59
N TYR A 389 22.58 -24.84 -24.77
CA TYR A 389 21.14 -25.11 -24.77
C TYR A 389 20.41 -24.32 -25.88
N SER A 390 19.28 -24.85 -26.34
CA SER A 390 18.41 -24.23 -27.34
C SER A 390 16.94 -24.60 -27.14
N ILE A 391 16.15 -23.66 -26.62
CA ILE A 391 14.72 -23.83 -26.33
C ILE A 391 13.88 -23.28 -27.49
N SER A 392 12.96 -24.08 -28.01
CA SER A 392 11.92 -23.61 -28.94
C SER A 392 10.61 -23.36 -28.18
N ALA A 393 10.14 -22.11 -28.14
CA ALA A 393 8.98 -21.72 -27.35
C ALA A 393 8.02 -20.80 -28.11
N GLY A 394 6.73 -21.15 -28.09
CA GLY A 394 5.64 -20.30 -28.62
C GLY A 394 5.18 -19.32 -27.55
N VAL A 395 5.82 -18.16 -27.48
CA VAL A 395 5.61 -17.15 -26.43
C VAL A 395 5.46 -15.74 -27.00
N THR A 396 4.66 -14.91 -26.34
CA THR A 396 4.40 -13.50 -26.67
C THR A 396 4.62 -12.62 -25.44
N GLY A 397 4.90 -11.33 -25.63
CA GLY A 397 5.00 -10.37 -24.53
C GLY A 397 6.30 -10.50 -23.75
N THR A 398 6.27 -10.21 -22.45
CA THR A 398 7.46 -10.34 -21.58
C THR A 398 7.64 -11.78 -21.13
N VAL A 399 8.85 -12.32 -21.28
CA VAL A 399 9.21 -13.67 -20.85
C VAL A 399 10.26 -13.63 -19.76
N SER A 400 10.22 -14.64 -18.90
CA SER A 400 11.25 -14.97 -17.93
C SER A 400 12.03 -16.18 -18.42
N LEU A 401 13.34 -16.06 -18.54
CA LEU A 401 14.25 -17.17 -18.84
C LEU A 401 15.11 -17.45 -17.59
N ASN A 402 15.02 -18.67 -17.09
CA ASN A 402 15.53 -19.07 -15.77
C ASN A 402 16.36 -20.35 -15.87
N GLU A 403 17.22 -20.57 -14.89
CA GLU A 403 17.82 -21.88 -14.63
C GLU A 403 17.17 -22.56 -13.42
N GLU A 404 17.23 -23.89 -13.37
CA GLU A 404 16.96 -24.64 -12.15
C GLU A 404 18.26 -24.80 -11.35
N MET A 405 18.33 -24.14 -10.20
CA MET A 405 19.51 -24.13 -9.33
C MET A 405 19.84 -25.53 -8.79
N GLN A 406 21.11 -25.93 -8.88
CA GLN A 406 21.60 -27.17 -8.28
C GLN A 406 22.22 -26.94 -6.89
N ALA A 407 22.08 -27.92 -6.00
CA ALA A 407 22.64 -27.83 -4.65
C ALA A 407 24.16 -27.70 -4.67
N GLY A 408 24.70 -26.77 -3.86
CA GLY A 408 26.14 -26.49 -3.77
C GLY A 408 26.70 -25.61 -4.89
N TRP A 409 25.84 -25.04 -5.73
CA TRP A 409 26.19 -24.07 -6.75
C TRP A 409 25.45 -22.75 -6.50
N GLU A 410 26.05 -21.65 -6.93
CA GLU A 410 25.46 -20.31 -6.94
C GLU A 410 25.51 -19.74 -8.35
N GLN A 411 24.47 -18.99 -8.73
CA GLN A 411 24.40 -18.32 -10.03
C GLN A 411 25.20 -17.02 -9.98
N SER A 412 26.17 -16.89 -10.87
CA SER A 412 26.96 -15.69 -11.09
C SER A 412 26.48 -14.88 -12.29
N LEU A 413 25.84 -15.53 -13.27
CA LEU A 413 25.24 -14.87 -14.43
C LEU A 413 23.93 -15.54 -14.86
N PRO A 414 22.91 -14.77 -15.25
CA PRO A 414 22.70 -13.37 -14.85
C PRO A 414 22.60 -13.24 -13.33
N GLY A 415 22.80 -12.03 -12.78
CA GLY A 415 22.63 -11.79 -11.33
C GLY A 415 21.22 -12.06 -10.79
N ASN A 416 20.24 -12.26 -11.70
CA ASN A 416 18.91 -12.80 -11.45
C ASN A 416 18.45 -13.53 -12.73
N ASN A 417 17.18 -13.88 -12.90
CA ASN A 417 16.63 -14.34 -14.18
C ASN A 417 16.65 -13.26 -15.29
N TYR A 418 16.69 -13.69 -16.56
CA TYR A 418 16.47 -12.75 -17.66
C TYR A 418 14.98 -12.44 -17.80
N SER A 419 14.61 -11.16 -17.83
CA SER A 419 13.24 -10.70 -18.12
C SER A 419 13.26 -9.68 -19.24
N PHE A 420 12.59 -9.98 -20.36
CA PHE A 420 12.53 -9.10 -21.53
C PHE A 420 11.34 -9.39 -22.44
N SER A 421 10.93 -8.40 -23.22
CA SER A 421 9.86 -8.57 -24.21
C SER A 421 10.35 -9.29 -25.46
N VAL A 422 9.53 -10.22 -25.96
CA VAL A 422 9.80 -11.00 -27.17
C VAL A 422 8.81 -10.70 -28.27
N THR A 423 9.35 -10.51 -29.47
CA THR A 423 8.63 -10.68 -30.73
C THR A 423 8.62 -12.17 -31.09
N PRO A 424 7.44 -12.79 -31.29
CA PRO A 424 7.33 -14.19 -31.70
C PRO A 424 8.09 -14.51 -32.99
N GLY A 425 8.65 -15.73 -33.09
CA GLY A 425 9.37 -16.21 -34.28
C GLY A 425 10.84 -15.78 -34.37
N ASN A 426 11.32 -14.94 -33.45
CA ASN A 426 12.70 -14.48 -33.44
C ASN A 426 13.64 -15.42 -32.66
N THR A 427 14.95 -15.23 -32.88
CA THR A 427 16.01 -15.89 -32.11
C THR A 427 16.61 -14.94 -31.08
N TYR A 428 16.72 -15.41 -29.85
CA TYR A 428 17.31 -14.73 -28.69
C TYR A 428 18.53 -15.55 -28.24
N ALA A 429 19.66 -15.30 -28.88
CA ALA A 429 20.93 -15.98 -28.59
C ALA A 429 21.73 -15.28 -27.47
N ASN A 430 22.83 -15.91 -27.04
CA ASN A 430 23.78 -15.43 -26.03
C ASN A 430 23.13 -15.13 -24.67
N LYS A 431 22.11 -15.91 -24.29
CA LYS A 431 21.51 -15.88 -22.96
C LYS A 431 22.28 -16.82 -22.06
N ASN A 432 23.46 -16.42 -21.61
CA ASN A 432 24.39 -17.31 -20.91
C ASN A 432 24.05 -17.41 -19.42
N PHE A 433 24.38 -18.54 -18.81
CA PHE A 433 24.19 -18.79 -17.39
C PHE A 433 25.51 -19.24 -16.74
N GLY A 434 26.09 -18.42 -15.88
CA GLY A 434 27.32 -18.72 -15.14
C GLY A 434 26.96 -19.20 -13.75
N ASN A 435 27.52 -20.33 -13.31
CA ASN A 435 27.44 -20.74 -11.90
C ASN A 435 28.81 -21.17 -11.41
N TRP A 436 29.04 -20.90 -10.13
CA TRP A 436 30.26 -21.21 -9.43
C TRP A 436 29.97 -22.04 -8.18
N GLN A 437 30.96 -22.79 -7.70
CA GLN A 437 30.87 -23.49 -6.42
C GLN A 437 31.60 -22.67 -5.36
N PRO A 438 30.89 -22.00 -4.44
CA PRO A 438 31.53 -21.25 -3.39
C PRO A 438 32.43 -22.16 -2.55
N PRO A 439 33.66 -21.74 -2.22
CA PRO A 439 34.55 -22.52 -1.38
C PRO A 439 33.92 -22.74 -0.01
N LEU A 440 34.30 -23.85 0.64
CA LEU A 440 33.90 -24.12 2.02
C LEU A 440 34.33 -22.95 2.91
N ARG A 441 33.35 -22.34 3.58
CA ARG A 441 33.52 -21.19 4.47
C ARG A 441 32.88 -21.49 5.80
N VAL A 442 33.63 -21.31 6.87
CA VAL A 442 33.19 -21.42 8.25
C VAL A 442 33.23 -20.05 8.88
N ASN A 443 32.16 -19.67 9.57
CA ASN A 443 32.15 -18.47 10.40
C ASN A 443 31.68 -18.83 11.80
N THR A 444 32.35 -18.27 12.78
CA THR A 444 31.93 -18.31 14.18
C THR A 444 31.09 -17.08 14.51
N MET A 445 30.32 -17.16 15.60
CA MET A 445 29.67 -16.01 16.22
C MET A 445 30.64 -14.81 16.35
N PRO A 446 30.17 -13.55 16.35
CA PRO A 446 31.08 -12.40 16.43
C PRO A 446 31.98 -12.42 17.68
N SER A 447 33.28 -12.17 17.49
CA SER A 447 34.28 -12.21 18.56
C SER A 447 34.11 -11.05 19.56
N TYR A 448 34.50 -11.28 20.82
CA TYR A 448 34.55 -10.25 21.87
C TYR A 448 35.36 -9.04 21.41
N GLY A 449 34.81 -7.86 21.66
CA GLY A 449 35.43 -6.58 21.29
C GLY A 449 35.04 -6.07 19.90
N VAL A 450 34.43 -6.90 19.04
CA VAL A 450 33.76 -6.43 17.82
C VAL A 450 32.55 -5.59 18.25
N ASN A 451 32.51 -4.32 17.86
CA ASN A 451 31.44 -3.35 18.15
C ASN A 451 30.97 -3.28 19.63
N GLY A 452 31.81 -3.74 20.57
CA GLY A 452 31.62 -3.60 22.03
C GLY A 452 30.56 -4.49 22.69
N ALA A 453 29.80 -5.29 21.94
CA ALA A 453 28.61 -6.00 22.45
C ALA A 453 28.69 -7.54 22.47
N TYR A 454 29.59 -8.16 21.71
CA TYR A 454 29.51 -9.60 21.44
C TYR A 454 30.35 -10.48 22.36
N ALA A 455 29.96 -11.76 22.39
CA ALA A 455 30.63 -12.87 23.04
C ALA A 455 30.88 -12.63 24.53
N ASN A 456 29.89 -12.01 25.18
CA ASN A 456 29.90 -11.77 26.63
C ASN A 456 29.14 -12.89 27.33
N GLY A 457 29.70 -13.43 28.41
CA GLY A 457 29.05 -14.47 29.22
C GLY A 457 29.30 -14.30 30.70
N LEU A 458 28.54 -15.04 31.52
CA LEU A 458 28.70 -15.08 32.97
C LEU A 458 29.13 -16.48 33.40
N ALA A 459 30.07 -16.54 34.36
CA ALA A 459 30.52 -17.82 34.88
C ALA A 459 29.34 -18.60 35.51
N ASN A 460 29.25 -19.89 35.21
CA ASN A 460 28.17 -20.80 35.63
C ASN A 460 26.78 -20.46 35.05
N GLN A 461 26.73 -19.66 33.99
CA GLN A 461 25.54 -19.45 33.18
C GLN A 461 25.77 -19.99 31.77
N ALA A 462 24.73 -20.60 31.19
CA ALA A 462 24.79 -21.07 29.82
C ALA A 462 24.86 -19.90 28.83
N LEU A 463 25.73 -20.02 27.84
CA LEU A 463 25.89 -19.13 26.70
C LEU A 463 25.83 -19.97 25.43
N ASN A 464 25.12 -19.50 24.40
CA ASN A 464 25.13 -20.17 23.11
C ASN A 464 26.48 -19.92 22.43
N ILE A 465 27.23 -20.98 22.17
CA ILE A 465 28.46 -20.93 21.39
C ILE A 465 28.17 -21.58 20.05
N TRP A 466 28.37 -20.82 18.98
CA TRP A 466 27.84 -21.17 17.68
C TRP A 466 28.65 -20.59 16.52
N GLY A 467 28.37 -21.10 15.33
CA GLY A 467 28.84 -20.62 14.03
C GLY A 467 27.97 -21.19 12.92
N ASN A 468 28.41 -21.05 11.67
CA ASN A 468 27.76 -21.63 10.50
C ASN A 468 28.81 -22.20 9.52
N VAL A 469 28.31 -22.88 8.49
CA VAL A 469 29.10 -23.29 7.33
C VAL A 469 28.33 -22.96 6.05
N ASN A 470 29.03 -22.35 5.10
CA ASN A 470 28.54 -22.00 3.78
C ASN A 470 29.46 -22.55 2.69
N GLY A 471 28.92 -22.75 1.49
CA GLY A 471 29.65 -23.33 0.36
C GLY A 471 30.21 -24.74 0.64
N GLY A 472 31.13 -25.17 -0.22
CA GLY A 472 31.68 -26.53 -0.18
C GLY A 472 30.67 -27.61 -0.59
N THR A 473 31.06 -28.88 -0.43
CA THR A 473 30.21 -30.02 -0.84
C THR A 473 29.62 -30.76 0.36
N PRO A 474 28.30 -30.69 0.62
CA PRO A 474 27.69 -31.45 1.71
C PRO A 474 27.74 -32.98 1.46
N PRO A 475 27.64 -33.82 2.50
CA PRO A 475 27.42 -33.48 3.91
C PRO A 475 28.69 -33.00 4.64
N TYR A 476 28.50 -32.22 5.71
CA TYR A 476 29.60 -31.66 6.52
C TYR A 476 29.78 -32.37 7.87
N GLN A 477 31.01 -32.38 8.37
CA GLN A 477 31.40 -32.83 9.71
C GLN A 477 32.05 -31.67 10.47
N TYR A 478 31.70 -31.45 11.74
CA TYR A 478 32.20 -30.34 12.55
C TYR A 478 32.95 -30.79 13.82
N TRP A 479 33.85 -29.93 14.30
CA TRP A 479 34.46 -29.94 15.63
C TRP A 479 34.40 -28.53 16.22
N LEU A 480 33.79 -28.40 17.39
CA LEU A 480 33.60 -27.14 18.12
C LEU A 480 34.36 -27.22 19.45
N ASP A 481 35.53 -26.59 19.52
CA ASP A 481 36.31 -26.43 20.74
C ASP A 481 35.88 -25.16 21.47
N TYR A 482 35.44 -25.29 22.74
CA TYR A 482 34.97 -24.15 23.54
C TYR A 482 36.11 -23.30 24.14
N GLY A 483 37.37 -23.74 24.00
CA GLY A 483 38.55 -23.06 24.54
C GLY A 483 38.78 -23.30 26.04
N ASP A 484 38.06 -24.26 26.64
CA ASP A 484 38.22 -24.66 28.05
C ASP A 484 38.54 -26.16 28.24
N GLY A 485 38.89 -26.84 27.14
CA GLY A 485 39.23 -28.26 27.11
C GLY A 485 38.05 -29.18 26.78
N ASN A 486 36.83 -28.65 26.67
CA ASN A 486 35.68 -29.37 26.14
C ASN A 486 35.58 -29.17 24.63
N ILE A 487 35.22 -30.24 23.91
CA ILE A 487 35.03 -30.24 22.45
C ILE A 487 33.74 -31.00 22.15
N ASP A 488 32.89 -30.42 21.30
CA ASP A 488 31.76 -31.10 20.67
C ASP A 488 32.07 -31.42 19.20
N SER A 489 31.52 -32.51 18.66
CA SER A 489 31.75 -32.88 17.26
C SER A 489 30.65 -33.79 16.72
N GLY A 490 30.37 -33.70 15.42
CA GLY A 490 29.31 -34.49 14.80
C GLY A 490 29.14 -34.19 13.31
N MET A 491 28.05 -34.72 12.75
CA MET A 491 27.58 -34.30 11.43
C MET A 491 26.80 -32.99 11.57
N VAL A 492 26.94 -32.09 10.61
CA VAL A 492 26.16 -30.85 10.56
C VAL A 492 24.73 -31.18 10.12
N SER A 493 23.77 -30.94 11.01
CA SER A 493 22.33 -31.10 10.70
C SER A 493 21.72 -29.85 10.08
N ASP A 494 22.24 -28.67 10.44
CA ASP A 494 21.82 -27.37 9.94
C ASP A 494 23.07 -26.54 9.64
N PRO A 495 23.42 -26.31 8.36
CA PRO A 495 24.56 -25.47 7.98
C PRO A 495 24.45 -24.03 8.49
N HIS A 496 23.22 -23.53 8.70
CA HIS A 496 22.94 -22.17 9.15
C HIS A 496 23.25 -21.97 10.64
N TYR A 497 23.31 -23.06 11.43
CA TYR A 497 23.61 -23.00 12.85
C TYR A 497 24.27 -24.28 13.36
N ILE A 498 25.57 -24.18 13.64
CA ILE A 498 26.37 -25.21 14.32
C ILE A 498 26.68 -24.68 15.71
N GLY A 499 25.95 -25.13 16.72
CA GLY A 499 26.18 -24.66 18.09
C GLY A 499 25.34 -25.35 19.15
N THR A 500 25.72 -25.15 20.40
CA THR A 500 24.98 -25.61 21.58
C THR A 500 25.23 -24.69 22.77
N ALA A 501 24.36 -24.77 23.77
CA ALA A 501 24.51 -24.03 25.00
C ALA A 501 25.68 -24.62 25.81
N HIS A 502 26.68 -23.80 26.12
CA HIS A 502 27.84 -24.18 26.92
C HIS A 502 27.95 -23.34 28.19
N THR A 503 28.45 -23.93 29.28
CA THR A 503 28.59 -23.25 30.57
C THR A 503 30.05 -23.21 31.01
N TYR A 504 30.64 -22.03 31.03
CA TYR A 504 31.99 -21.82 31.52
C TYR A 504 32.02 -21.68 33.04
N SER A 505 32.73 -22.57 33.75
CA SER A 505 32.76 -22.54 35.23
C SER A 505 33.62 -21.43 35.82
N THR A 506 34.51 -20.83 35.03
CA THR A 506 35.48 -19.83 35.51
C THR A 506 35.49 -18.60 34.62
N ALA A 507 35.61 -17.42 35.24
CA ALA A 507 35.78 -16.17 34.52
C ALA A 507 37.11 -16.12 33.77
N GLY A 508 37.17 -15.31 32.72
CA GLY A 508 38.35 -15.12 31.88
C GLY A 508 38.00 -15.06 30.41
N THR A 509 39.05 -15.02 29.59
CA THR A 509 38.91 -15.06 28.13
C THR A 509 39.10 -16.49 27.65
N ARG A 510 38.32 -16.91 26.65
CA ARG A 510 38.41 -18.21 25.97
C ARG A 510 38.49 -17.94 24.48
N THR A 511 39.17 -18.82 23.75
CA THR A 511 39.15 -18.80 22.28
C THR A 511 38.40 -20.04 21.84
N MET A 512 37.20 -19.85 21.32
CA MET A 512 36.45 -20.95 20.71
C MET A 512 36.93 -21.13 19.26
N THR A 513 36.91 -22.38 18.79
CA THR A 513 37.34 -22.74 17.43
C THR A 513 36.29 -23.66 16.81
N LEU A 514 35.76 -23.29 15.66
CA LEU A 514 34.91 -24.15 14.84
C LEU A 514 35.72 -24.62 13.64
N THR A 515 35.83 -25.94 13.48
CA THR A 515 36.42 -26.58 12.30
C THR A 515 35.34 -27.37 11.59
N VAL A 516 35.19 -27.17 10.28
CA VAL A 516 34.26 -27.96 9.46
C VAL A 516 35.01 -28.59 8.29
N LYS A 517 34.63 -29.82 7.97
CA LYS A 517 35.12 -30.58 6.83
C LYS A 517 33.95 -31.01 5.95
N ASP A 518 34.09 -30.87 4.65
CA ASP A 518 33.09 -31.26 3.67
C ASP A 518 33.28 -32.68 3.10
N ALA A 519 32.41 -33.10 2.20
CA ALA A 519 32.41 -34.44 1.61
C ALA A 519 33.62 -34.72 0.69
N VAL A 520 34.25 -33.66 0.16
CA VAL A 520 35.46 -33.76 -0.67
C VAL A 520 36.74 -33.57 0.16
N ASN A 521 36.62 -33.47 1.49
CA ASN A 521 37.69 -33.26 2.47
C ASN A 521 38.33 -31.86 2.42
N ALA A 522 37.64 -30.87 1.87
CA ALA A 522 37.98 -29.48 2.14
C ALA A 522 37.73 -29.20 3.64
N VAL A 523 38.62 -28.42 4.26
CA VAL A 523 38.53 -28.06 5.67
C VAL A 523 38.66 -26.56 5.78
N ASP A 524 37.76 -25.95 6.54
CA ASP A 524 37.88 -24.56 6.93
C ASP A 524 37.69 -24.39 8.45
N VAL A 525 38.27 -23.32 8.99
CA VAL A 525 38.37 -23.08 10.43
C VAL A 525 38.17 -21.59 10.70
N ASP A 526 37.31 -21.28 11.68
CA ASP A 526 37.20 -19.94 12.21
C ASP A 526 37.22 -19.92 13.75
N GLN A 527 37.59 -18.78 14.32
CA GLN A 527 37.79 -18.60 15.75
C GLN A 527 37.15 -17.32 16.27
N SER A 528 36.57 -17.44 17.46
CA SER A 528 36.06 -16.29 18.20
C SER A 528 36.55 -16.23 19.62
N VAL A 529 36.78 -15.01 20.11
CA VAL A 529 37.17 -14.77 21.49
C VAL A 529 35.92 -14.57 22.33
N ILE A 530 35.78 -15.34 23.40
CA ILE A 530 34.66 -15.23 24.35
C ILE A 530 35.15 -14.64 25.67
N ARG A 531 34.40 -13.70 26.23
CA ARG A 531 34.70 -13.07 27.52
C ARG A 531 33.69 -13.47 28.59
N ILE A 532 34.16 -14.22 29.58
CA ILE A 532 33.38 -14.67 30.72
C ILE A 532 33.67 -13.79 31.95
N TYR A 533 32.63 -13.16 32.48
CA TYR A 533 32.69 -12.31 33.66
C TYR A 533 32.31 -13.09 34.92
N ALA A 534 32.94 -12.71 36.04
CA ALA A 534 32.66 -13.32 37.34
C ALA A 534 31.35 -12.81 37.98
N ALA A 535 30.87 -11.63 37.57
CA ALA A 535 29.69 -10.99 38.11
C ALA A 535 28.97 -10.19 37.02
N SER A 536 27.65 -10.10 37.14
CA SER A 536 26.81 -9.34 36.23
C SER A 536 26.90 -7.84 36.45
N THR A 537 26.74 -7.08 35.37
CA THR A 537 26.51 -5.63 35.38
C THR A 537 25.45 -5.28 34.32
N PRO A 538 24.73 -4.15 34.44
CA PRO A 538 23.74 -3.76 33.43
C PRO A 538 24.31 -3.67 32.01
N GLN A 539 25.58 -3.28 31.86
CA GLN A 539 26.23 -3.23 30.54
C GLN A 539 26.45 -4.64 29.97
N ILE A 540 26.92 -5.58 30.79
CA ILE A 540 27.13 -6.98 30.37
C ILE A 540 25.78 -7.61 29.99
N GLU A 541 24.74 -7.41 30.79
CA GLU A 541 23.39 -7.89 30.50
C GLU A 541 22.85 -7.31 29.20
N THR A 542 23.08 -6.01 28.96
CA THR A 542 22.70 -5.33 27.71
C THR A 542 23.40 -5.95 26.50
N ASN A 543 24.72 -6.16 26.61
CA ASN A 543 25.53 -6.77 25.55
C ASN A 543 25.03 -8.19 25.21
N MET A 544 24.82 -9.02 26.24
CA MET A 544 24.26 -10.37 26.08
C MET A 544 22.87 -10.35 25.43
N ALA A 545 22.01 -9.39 25.81
CA ALA A 545 20.68 -9.25 25.23
C ALA A 545 20.71 -8.81 23.76
N ILE A 546 21.64 -7.92 23.37
CA ILE A 546 21.85 -7.54 21.96
C ILE A 546 22.21 -8.76 21.13
N GLU A 547 23.20 -9.54 21.58
CA GLU A 547 23.65 -10.75 20.89
C GLU A 547 22.52 -11.78 20.74
N HIS A 548 21.76 -12.04 21.81
CA HIS A 548 20.61 -12.93 21.75
C HIS A 548 19.53 -12.43 20.77
N GLY A 549 19.29 -11.12 20.73
CA GLY A 549 18.33 -10.52 19.80
C GLY A 549 18.77 -10.64 18.34
N LEU A 550 20.04 -10.37 18.03
CA LEU A 550 20.57 -10.48 16.67
C LEU A 550 20.67 -11.94 16.21
N LEU A 551 21.07 -12.86 17.08
CA LEU A 551 21.00 -14.30 16.79
C LEU A 551 19.56 -14.74 16.51
N TYR A 552 18.59 -14.28 17.29
CA TYR A 552 17.18 -14.57 17.01
C TYR A 552 16.77 -14.08 15.62
N LEU A 553 17.09 -12.84 15.26
CA LEU A 553 16.77 -12.31 13.93
C LEU A 553 17.44 -13.14 12.82
N TYR A 554 18.72 -13.47 12.97
CA TYR A 554 19.49 -14.28 12.02
C TYR A 554 18.87 -15.66 11.78
N LEU A 555 18.41 -16.33 12.84
CA LEU A 555 17.76 -17.65 12.74
C LEU A 555 16.33 -17.58 12.19
N ASN A 556 15.72 -16.40 12.08
CA ASN A 556 14.33 -16.20 11.65
C ASN A 556 14.21 -15.47 10.30
N GLN A 557 15.31 -15.26 9.58
CA GLN A 557 15.23 -14.78 8.19
C GLN A 557 14.66 -15.89 7.30
N LEU A 558 13.75 -15.50 6.41
CA LEU A 558 13.16 -16.40 5.44
C LEU A 558 14.14 -16.63 4.27
N PRO A 559 14.03 -17.76 3.54
CA PRO A 559 14.94 -18.07 2.43
C PRO A 559 14.99 -17.02 1.30
N ASN A 560 13.98 -16.15 1.20
CA ASN A 560 13.94 -15.05 0.23
C ASN A 560 14.59 -13.75 0.73
N GLY A 561 15.30 -13.78 1.87
CA GLY A 561 15.93 -12.62 2.50
C GLY A 561 15.00 -11.77 3.38
N SER A 562 13.68 -12.00 3.34
CA SER A 562 12.74 -11.21 4.15
C SER A 562 12.60 -11.73 5.59
N TRP A 563 11.99 -10.92 6.46
CA TRP A 563 11.51 -11.37 7.77
C TRP A 563 9.98 -11.38 7.81
N THR A 564 9.42 -12.29 8.63
CA THR A 564 7.97 -12.50 8.74
C THR A 564 7.21 -11.20 8.96
N GLY A 565 6.10 -11.06 8.25
CA GLY A 565 5.13 -9.98 8.45
C GLY A 565 3.71 -10.54 8.30
N ASP A 566 2.72 -9.86 8.86
CA ASP A 566 1.34 -10.06 8.43
C ASP A 566 1.28 -9.83 6.91
N SER A 567 0.35 -10.47 6.21
CA SER A 567 0.26 -10.53 4.73
C SER A 567 0.25 -9.18 3.98
N TYR A 568 0.32 -8.07 4.70
CA TYR A 568 0.27 -6.70 4.21
C TYR A 568 1.59 -5.92 4.29
N ASN A 569 2.66 -6.37 4.98
CA ASN A 569 3.83 -5.48 5.18
C ASN A 569 5.19 -6.17 5.40
N TYR A 570 5.67 -6.91 4.39
CA TYR A 570 6.99 -7.55 4.43
C TYR A 570 8.17 -6.56 4.34
N ILE A 571 7.96 -5.37 3.77
CA ILE A 571 9.00 -4.33 3.63
C ILE A 571 9.38 -3.76 5.01
N GLY A 572 8.38 -3.35 5.81
CA GLY A 572 8.63 -2.84 7.16
C GLY A 572 9.17 -3.90 8.10
N SER A 573 8.66 -5.14 8.01
CA SER A 573 9.15 -6.25 8.83
C SER A 573 10.56 -6.71 8.46
N THR A 574 11.03 -6.44 7.24
CA THR A 574 12.42 -6.68 6.81
C THR A 574 13.34 -5.51 7.17
N GLY A 575 12.88 -4.27 7.03
CA GLY A 575 13.69 -3.08 7.32
C GLY A 575 14.12 -2.94 8.79
N LEU A 576 13.27 -3.33 9.75
CA LEU A 576 13.61 -3.25 11.19
C LEU A 576 14.72 -4.22 11.63
N PRO A 577 14.69 -5.52 11.25
CA PRO A 577 15.82 -6.42 11.44
C PRO A 577 17.12 -5.92 10.80
N LEU A 578 17.07 -5.45 9.56
CA LEU A 578 18.24 -4.88 8.86
C LEU A 578 18.86 -3.73 9.67
N LEU A 579 18.04 -2.77 10.10
CA LEU A 579 18.50 -1.68 10.97
C LEU A 579 19.13 -2.19 12.26
N SER A 580 18.65 -3.29 12.81
CA SER A 580 19.22 -3.88 14.03
C SER A 580 20.63 -4.42 13.79
N PHE A 581 20.88 -5.09 12.67
CA PHE A 581 22.22 -5.56 12.27
C PHE A 581 23.15 -4.39 11.95
N GLU A 582 22.70 -3.46 11.11
CA GLU A 582 23.48 -2.32 10.63
C GLU A 582 23.93 -1.42 11.78
N GLU A 583 23.04 -1.13 12.73
CA GLU A 583 23.32 -0.35 13.93
C GLU A 583 24.31 -1.00 14.89
N ASN A 584 24.51 -2.32 14.78
CA ASN A 584 25.55 -3.03 15.50
C ASN A 584 26.77 -3.35 14.60
N GLY A 585 26.88 -2.65 13.48
CA GLY A 585 28.07 -2.61 12.61
C GLY A 585 28.15 -3.73 11.58
N HIS A 586 27.08 -4.48 11.37
CA HIS A 586 26.98 -5.49 10.32
C HIS A 586 26.39 -4.86 9.06
N LEU A 587 27.26 -4.56 8.09
CA LEU A 587 26.93 -3.81 6.88
C LEU A 587 27.05 -4.73 5.66
N PRO A 588 26.32 -4.45 4.55
CA PRO A 588 26.44 -5.26 3.32
C PRO A 588 27.85 -5.24 2.71
N THR A 589 28.65 -4.22 3.02
CA THR A 589 30.03 -4.09 2.55
C THR A 589 31.04 -4.86 3.41
N ASN A 590 30.61 -5.43 4.54
CA ASN A 590 31.52 -6.20 5.40
C ASN A 590 31.95 -7.48 4.68
N ASN A 591 33.17 -7.93 4.98
CA ASN A 591 33.66 -9.20 4.48
C ASN A 591 32.92 -10.34 5.18
N TYR A 592 32.10 -11.06 4.43
CA TYR A 592 31.30 -12.18 4.92
C TYR A 592 32.16 -13.35 5.45
N ASN A 593 33.46 -13.42 5.10
CA ASN A 593 34.40 -14.38 5.71
C ASN A 593 34.76 -14.04 7.17
N SER A 594 34.44 -12.84 7.64
CA SER A 594 34.75 -12.39 9.00
C SER A 594 33.53 -11.86 9.77
N ASP A 595 32.41 -11.72 9.08
CA ASP A 595 31.16 -11.23 9.63
C ASP A 595 30.01 -12.13 9.20
N ILE A 596 29.62 -13.02 10.10
CA ILE A 596 28.58 -14.02 9.89
C ILE A 596 27.21 -13.42 9.53
N TYR A 597 26.96 -12.14 9.85
CA TYR A 597 25.68 -11.48 9.55
C TYR A 597 25.69 -10.71 8.23
N ALA A 598 26.87 -10.43 7.64
CA ALA A 598 26.98 -9.54 6.48
C ALA A 598 26.23 -10.03 5.24
N GLU A 599 26.26 -11.34 4.99
CA GLU A 599 25.53 -11.98 3.88
C GLU A 599 24.02 -11.84 4.04
N TYR A 600 23.51 -12.09 5.24
CA TYR A 600 22.08 -12.01 5.58
C TYR A 600 21.54 -10.58 5.53
N VAL A 601 22.37 -9.60 5.91
CA VAL A 601 22.07 -8.18 5.71
C VAL A 601 21.94 -7.89 4.20
N ARG A 602 22.85 -8.39 3.38
CA ARG A 602 22.78 -8.22 1.92
C ARG A 602 21.53 -8.87 1.33
N GLU A 603 21.18 -10.08 1.74
CA GLU A 603 19.97 -10.77 1.27
C GLU A 603 18.68 -10.02 1.65
N GLY A 604 18.62 -9.43 2.84
CA GLY A 604 17.47 -8.59 3.22
C GLY A 604 17.38 -7.30 2.40
N LEU A 605 18.51 -6.65 2.11
CA LEU A 605 18.53 -5.47 1.24
C LEU A 605 18.14 -5.82 -0.20
N ASN A 606 18.63 -6.95 -0.72
CA ASN A 606 18.24 -7.50 -2.02
C ASN A 606 16.73 -7.73 -2.09
N TYR A 607 16.13 -8.27 -1.02
CA TYR A 607 14.68 -8.43 -0.94
C TYR A 607 13.94 -7.09 -1.03
N LEU A 608 14.35 -6.08 -0.26
CA LEU A 608 13.74 -4.75 -0.31
C LEU A 608 13.79 -4.18 -1.74
N LEU A 609 14.96 -4.17 -2.35
CA LEU A 609 15.19 -3.57 -3.67
C LEU A 609 14.54 -4.37 -4.81
N SER A 610 14.47 -5.68 -4.69
CA SER A 610 13.77 -6.52 -5.68
C SER A 610 12.25 -6.26 -5.72
N ASN A 611 11.69 -5.73 -4.63
CA ASN A 611 10.28 -5.34 -4.53
C ASN A 611 10.06 -3.83 -4.77
N SER A 612 11.10 -3.10 -5.17
CA SER A 612 10.99 -1.67 -5.47
C SER A 612 10.26 -1.40 -6.79
N SER A 613 9.66 -0.22 -6.89
CA SER A 613 8.90 0.24 -8.05
C SER A 613 9.19 1.71 -8.34
N THR A 614 8.94 2.11 -9.58
CA THR A 614 9.12 3.49 -10.06
C THR A 614 7.75 4.14 -10.25
N MET A 615 7.65 5.45 -10.02
CA MET A 615 6.49 6.27 -10.37
C MET A 615 6.93 7.55 -11.07
N GLY A 616 6.13 8.03 -12.02
CA GLY A 616 6.34 9.37 -12.57
C GLY A 616 6.01 10.43 -11.53
N ILE A 617 6.90 11.40 -11.36
CA ILE A 617 6.71 12.56 -10.49
C ILE A 617 6.67 13.85 -11.31
N SER A 618 6.18 14.93 -10.71
CA SER A 618 6.02 16.22 -11.39
C SER A 618 6.19 17.38 -10.43
N VAL A 619 6.49 18.56 -10.99
CA VAL A 619 6.59 19.81 -10.24
C VAL A 619 5.27 20.08 -9.49
N GLN A 620 5.38 20.41 -8.20
CA GLN A 620 4.25 20.74 -7.34
C GLN A 620 4.13 22.25 -7.12
N THR A 621 3.04 22.67 -6.47
CA THR A 621 2.76 24.10 -6.24
C THR A 621 3.74 24.72 -5.25
N ALA A 622 4.18 24.00 -4.20
CA ALA A 622 5.16 24.52 -3.24
C ALA A 622 6.61 24.40 -3.73
N GLY A 623 6.91 23.51 -4.67
CA GLY A 623 8.25 23.39 -5.24
C GLY A 623 8.42 22.23 -6.20
N ASN A 624 9.63 22.10 -6.73
CA ASN A 624 10.01 20.93 -7.52
C ASN A 624 10.55 19.83 -6.58
N PRO A 625 9.88 18.68 -6.47
CA PRO A 625 10.40 17.55 -5.71
C PRO A 625 11.47 16.76 -6.47
N ASP A 626 11.49 16.85 -7.81
CA ASP A 626 12.43 16.14 -8.70
C ASP A 626 13.78 16.87 -8.72
N SER A 627 14.75 16.34 -7.97
CA SER A 627 16.00 17.01 -7.65
C SER A 627 17.07 16.83 -8.73
N ASP A 628 17.00 15.76 -9.52
CA ASP A 628 17.92 15.47 -10.62
C ASP A 628 17.32 15.68 -12.02
N GLY A 629 16.00 15.88 -12.10
CA GLY A 629 15.27 16.30 -13.29
C GLY A 629 14.93 15.16 -14.25
N ASP A 630 14.96 13.92 -13.79
CA ASP A 630 14.70 12.74 -14.62
C ASP A 630 13.20 12.38 -14.73
N GLY A 631 12.36 13.02 -13.91
CA GLY A 631 10.91 12.85 -13.85
C GLY A 631 10.43 11.59 -13.11
N ASN A 632 11.31 10.87 -12.44
CA ASN A 632 11.05 9.61 -11.77
C ASN A 632 11.16 9.73 -10.25
N GLY A 633 10.36 8.92 -9.56
CA GLY A 633 10.52 8.66 -8.13
C GLY A 633 10.51 7.16 -7.89
N ALA A 634 11.17 6.72 -6.81
CA ALA A 634 11.28 5.32 -6.45
C ALA A 634 10.68 5.03 -5.07
N TYR A 635 10.13 3.84 -4.87
CA TYR A 635 9.59 3.42 -3.58
C TYR A 635 9.69 1.90 -3.40
N LEU A 636 9.72 1.47 -2.14
CA LEU A 636 9.73 0.05 -1.74
C LEU A 636 8.32 -0.48 -1.44
N SER A 637 7.40 0.40 -1.02
CA SER A 637 6.02 0.04 -0.71
C SER A 637 5.08 1.22 -0.95
N TYR A 638 3.83 0.92 -1.31
CA TYR A 638 2.79 1.94 -1.38
C TYR A 638 2.39 2.51 -0.01
N ASP A 639 2.71 1.83 1.08
CA ASP A 639 2.50 2.29 2.47
C ASP A 639 3.72 3.07 2.97
N ASN A 640 3.53 4.34 3.36
CA ASN A 640 4.57 5.23 3.86
C ASN A 640 5.22 4.75 5.17
N TYR A 641 4.56 3.95 6.00
CA TYR A 641 5.22 3.33 7.16
C TYR A 641 6.28 2.33 6.71
N ALA A 642 5.85 1.40 5.86
CA ALA A 642 6.71 0.37 5.30
C ALA A 642 7.85 0.99 4.50
N ASN A 643 7.50 1.92 3.60
CA ASN A 643 8.42 2.58 2.69
C ASN A 643 9.50 3.31 3.49
N GLY A 644 9.12 4.19 4.43
CA GLY A 644 10.09 4.95 5.21
C GLY A 644 10.99 4.08 6.09
N VAL A 645 10.47 3.00 6.68
CA VAL A 645 11.30 2.03 7.44
C VAL A 645 12.30 1.31 6.55
N GLY A 646 11.87 0.84 5.37
CA GLY A 646 12.75 0.18 4.40
C GLY A 646 13.83 1.12 3.86
N LEU A 647 13.45 2.35 3.49
CA LEU A 647 14.41 3.36 3.02
C LEU A 647 15.41 3.76 4.09
N LEU A 648 15.01 3.79 5.37
CA LEU A 648 15.94 4.05 6.47
C LEU A 648 17.00 2.95 6.58
N ALA A 649 16.64 1.68 6.34
CA ALA A 649 17.61 0.58 6.27
C ALA A 649 18.60 0.79 5.11
N LEU A 650 18.12 1.17 3.92
CA LEU A 650 19.01 1.48 2.78
C LEU A 650 20.02 2.59 3.09
N VAL A 651 19.59 3.64 3.80
CA VAL A 651 20.49 4.71 4.25
C VAL A 651 21.50 4.19 5.27
N ALA A 652 21.07 3.37 6.23
CA ALA A 652 21.92 2.85 7.29
C ALA A 652 22.95 1.81 6.79
N ALA A 653 22.65 1.11 5.68
CA ALA A 653 23.50 0.14 5.02
C ALA A 653 24.85 0.73 4.56
N HIS A 654 24.91 2.02 4.22
CA HIS A 654 26.14 2.69 3.79
C HIS A 654 26.48 3.88 4.68
N ARG A 655 27.69 3.90 5.25
CA ARG A 655 28.11 4.98 6.16
C ARG A 655 28.60 6.24 5.46
N THR A 656 28.75 6.21 4.13
CA THR A 656 29.17 7.35 3.32
C THR A 656 28.46 7.35 1.96
N ALA A 657 28.33 8.52 1.34
CA ALA A 657 27.84 8.63 -0.03
C ALA A 657 28.69 7.83 -1.02
N ALA A 658 30.03 7.87 -0.87
CA ALA A 658 30.94 7.15 -1.76
C ALA A 658 30.73 5.63 -1.73
N SER A 659 30.44 5.06 -0.54
CA SER A 659 30.10 3.63 -0.45
C SER A 659 28.74 3.31 -1.06
N ALA A 660 27.76 4.20 -0.97
CA ALA A 660 26.45 4.00 -1.59
C ALA A 660 26.51 4.14 -3.13
N GLN A 661 27.39 4.98 -3.65
CA GLN A 661 27.63 5.14 -5.09
C GLN A 661 28.38 3.94 -5.69
N ALA A 662 29.25 3.31 -4.91
CA ALA A 662 30.05 2.18 -5.36
C ALA A 662 29.30 0.84 -5.31
N ASP A 663 28.25 0.73 -4.50
CA ASP A 663 27.44 -0.49 -4.39
C ASP A 663 26.26 -0.45 -5.36
N ILE A 664 26.15 -1.51 -6.18
CA ILE A 664 25.24 -1.58 -7.32
C ILE A 664 24.11 -2.58 -6.99
N ILE A 665 22.89 -2.14 -7.24
CA ILE A 665 21.68 -2.93 -7.05
C ILE A 665 21.70 -4.10 -8.05
N ARG A 666 21.59 -5.33 -7.55
CA ARG A 666 21.80 -6.55 -8.36
C ARG A 666 20.51 -7.08 -9.01
N GLY A 667 19.34 -6.70 -8.49
CA GLY A 667 18.06 -7.25 -8.92
C GLY A 667 16.89 -6.29 -8.75
N GLY A 668 15.76 -6.61 -9.36
CA GLY A 668 14.56 -5.77 -9.37
C GLY A 668 14.54 -4.71 -10.46
N THR A 669 13.53 -3.83 -10.39
CA THR A 669 13.28 -2.74 -11.36
C THR A 669 14.46 -1.78 -11.52
N HIS A 670 15.29 -1.65 -10.47
CA HIS A 670 16.41 -0.71 -10.40
C HIS A 670 17.78 -1.42 -10.49
N ALA A 671 17.83 -2.66 -11.00
CA ALA A 671 19.09 -3.38 -11.19
C ALA A 671 20.06 -2.59 -12.09
N GLY A 672 21.33 -2.50 -11.68
CA GLY A 672 22.37 -1.73 -12.35
C GLY A 672 22.50 -0.27 -11.90
N GLN A 673 21.56 0.26 -11.11
CA GLN A 673 21.71 1.56 -10.44
C GLN A 673 22.55 1.43 -9.16
N SER A 674 23.17 2.53 -8.72
CA SER A 674 23.79 2.56 -7.39
C SER A 674 22.74 2.75 -6.29
N TYR A 675 23.06 2.36 -5.05
CA TYR A 675 22.19 2.66 -3.90
C TYR A 675 21.99 4.16 -3.70
N TYR A 676 23.00 4.97 -4.06
CA TYR A 676 22.90 6.42 -4.00
C TYR A 676 21.87 6.95 -5.01
N ASP A 677 21.91 6.50 -6.26
CA ASP A 677 21.01 6.97 -7.31
C ASP A 677 19.56 6.57 -7.00
N PHE A 678 19.33 5.32 -6.60
CA PHE A 678 17.99 4.88 -6.15
C PHE A 678 17.43 5.75 -5.03
N MET A 679 18.28 6.16 -4.08
CA MET A 679 17.85 6.99 -2.97
C MET A 679 17.60 8.45 -3.37
N VAL A 680 18.17 8.96 -4.47
CA VAL A 680 17.75 10.26 -5.05
C VAL A 680 16.28 10.19 -5.44
N ASP A 681 15.92 9.22 -6.28
CA ASP A 681 14.54 8.99 -6.72
C ASP A 681 13.59 8.73 -5.53
N ALA A 682 14.07 8.04 -4.49
CA ALA A 682 13.27 7.78 -3.29
C ALA A 682 13.04 9.03 -2.43
N ILE A 683 14.03 9.93 -2.32
CA ILE A 683 13.86 11.23 -1.66
C ILE A 683 12.87 12.09 -2.44
N ASP A 684 12.97 12.08 -3.76
CA ASP A 684 12.10 12.88 -4.65
C ASP A 684 10.66 12.37 -4.58
N GLN A 685 10.47 11.04 -4.55
CA GLN A 685 9.19 10.41 -4.28
C GLN A 685 8.60 10.83 -2.93
N LEU A 686 9.38 10.76 -1.85
CA LEU A 686 8.90 11.16 -0.51
C LEU A 686 8.53 12.64 -0.46
N ALA A 687 9.30 13.51 -1.11
CA ALA A 687 9.00 14.92 -1.24
C ALA A 687 7.69 15.15 -2.01
N TYR A 688 7.50 14.44 -3.13
CA TYR A 688 6.28 14.49 -3.94
C TYR A 688 5.02 14.02 -3.19
N SER A 689 5.17 13.14 -2.19
CA SER A 689 4.05 12.69 -1.35
C SER A 689 3.67 13.64 -0.21
N GLN A 690 4.40 14.75 0.00
CA GLN A 690 4.03 15.74 1.02
C GLN A 690 2.77 16.50 0.61
N SER A 691 1.82 16.67 1.53
CA SER A 691 0.60 17.42 1.29
C SER A 691 0.87 18.91 1.13
N GLU A 692 0.33 19.51 0.08
CA GLU A 692 0.69 20.86 -0.39
C GLU A 692 -0.33 21.94 0.01
N SER A 693 -1.52 21.53 0.46
CA SER A 693 -2.64 22.45 0.68
C SER A 693 -3.53 22.09 1.87
N GLY A 694 -4.36 23.06 2.28
CA GLY A 694 -5.32 22.90 3.37
C GLY A 694 -4.69 22.79 4.76
N ASN A 695 -5.49 22.35 5.74
CA ASN A 695 -5.07 22.23 7.15
C ASN A 695 -4.04 21.11 7.41
N GLN A 696 -3.64 20.40 6.36
CA GLN A 696 -2.79 19.20 6.43
C GLN A 696 -1.51 19.38 5.63
N ARG A 697 -1.26 20.61 5.15
CA ARG A 697 -0.03 20.99 4.47
C ARG A 697 1.19 20.63 5.34
N GLY A 698 2.22 20.10 4.70
CA GLY A 698 3.43 19.59 5.35
C GLY A 698 3.35 18.13 5.79
N GLY A 699 2.19 17.48 5.66
CA GLY A 699 1.95 16.14 6.15
C GLY A 699 2.07 15.02 5.11
N TRP A 700 2.20 13.78 5.60
CA TRP A 700 2.17 12.57 4.78
C TRP A 700 0.96 11.70 5.14
N ARG A 701 0.34 11.13 4.10
CA ARG A 701 -0.69 10.09 4.25
C ARG A 701 -0.06 8.72 4.47
N TYR A 702 -0.90 7.73 4.75
CA TYR A 702 -0.49 6.32 4.78
C TYR A 702 -0.06 5.81 3.40
N ASN A 703 -0.64 6.31 2.30
CA ASN A 703 -0.25 5.88 0.96
C ASN A 703 0.66 6.93 0.28
N ILE A 704 1.56 6.47 -0.60
CA ILE A 704 2.51 7.30 -1.36
C ILE A 704 1.89 8.18 -2.47
N ASN A 705 0.55 8.30 -2.56
CA ASN A 705 -0.09 9.02 -3.65
C ASN A 705 0.03 10.55 -3.54
N THR A 706 -0.21 11.22 -4.67
CA THR A 706 -0.07 12.68 -4.87
C THR A 706 -0.73 13.51 -3.78
N ALA A 707 -0.07 14.62 -3.42
CA ALA A 707 -0.35 15.63 -2.39
C ALA A 707 -1.79 16.16 -2.18
N ASP A 708 -2.78 15.79 -3.01
CA ASP A 708 -4.03 16.57 -3.19
C ASP A 708 -5.32 15.93 -2.65
N TYR A 709 -5.25 14.81 -1.92
CA TYR A 709 -6.50 14.16 -1.48
C TYR A 709 -7.07 14.64 -0.12
N GLY A 710 -6.38 15.50 0.64
CA GLY A 710 -6.96 16.18 1.81
C GLY A 710 -7.28 15.33 3.05
N SER A 711 -6.43 14.34 3.41
CA SER A 711 -6.54 13.61 4.71
C SER A 711 -5.22 13.14 5.35
N SER A 712 -4.16 13.95 5.34
CA SER A 712 -2.94 13.63 6.12
C SER A 712 -3.17 13.95 7.60
N ASP A 713 -3.14 12.91 8.44
CA ASP A 713 -3.27 13.02 9.90
C ASP A 713 -1.90 13.08 10.61
N ASN A 714 -0.81 13.09 9.83
CA ASN A 714 0.59 13.06 10.26
C ASN A 714 1.01 11.80 11.03
N SER A 715 0.28 10.70 10.93
CA SER A 715 0.68 9.46 11.61
C SER A 715 1.97 8.85 11.02
N ALA A 716 2.21 9.03 9.71
CA ALA A 716 3.37 8.48 9.00
C ALA A 716 4.60 9.42 8.91
N VAL A 717 4.46 10.70 9.29
CA VAL A 717 5.48 11.75 9.05
C VAL A 717 6.87 11.43 9.62
N GLN A 718 6.90 10.74 10.76
CA GLN A 718 8.13 10.42 11.48
C GLN A 718 9.12 9.60 10.63
N TRP A 719 8.63 8.72 9.76
CA TRP A 719 9.49 7.87 8.95
C TRP A 719 10.10 8.64 7.77
N SER A 720 9.30 9.43 7.06
CA SER A 720 9.81 10.31 6.00
C SER A 720 10.85 11.30 6.53
N ALA A 721 10.59 11.93 7.68
CA ALA A 721 11.52 12.85 8.32
C ALA A 721 12.85 12.17 8.72
N LEU A 722 12.81 10.95 9.24
CA LEU A 722 14.01 10.18 9.58
C LEU A 722 14.81 9.80 8.34
N VAL A 723 14.16 9.46 7.23
CA VAL A 723 14.84 9.17 5.95
C VAL A 723 15.53 10.42 5.42
N PHE A 724 14.84 11.57 5.39
CA PHE A 724 15.44 12.84 4.97
C PHE A 724 16.67 13.21 5.80
N GLU A 725 16.55 13.14 7.14
CA GLU A 725 17.66 13.45 8.05
C GLU A 725 18.80 12.44 7.88
N GLY A 726 18.50 11.15 7.75
CA GLY A 726 19.50 10.10 7.53
C GLY A 726 20.27 10.31 6.23
N ALA A 727 19.57 10.52 5.12
CA ALA A 727 20.14 10.74 3.80
C ALA A 727 20.98 12.03 3.76
N GLN A 728 20.47 13.12 4.34
CA GLN A 728 21.21 14.38 4.41
C GLN A 728 22.43 14.32 5.31
N SER A 729 22.29 13.78 6.53
CA SER A 729 23.39 13.75 7.51
C SER A 729 24.48 12.73 7.18
N THR A 730 24.11 11.61 6.55
CA THR A 730 25.05 10.52 6.23
C THR A 730 25.66 10.70 4.84
N TRP A 731 24.86 11.08 3.84
CA TRP A 731 25.29 11.13 2.44
C TRP A 731 25.32 12.55 1.86
N GLY A 732 24.83 13.57 2.58
CA GLY A 732 24.81 14.93 2.08
C GLY A 732 23.74 15.19 1.02
N MET A 733 22.73 14.34 0.91
CA MET A 733 21.66 14.48 -0.08
C MET A 733 20.88 15.79 0.08
N ALA A 734 20.56 16.40 -1.06
CA ALA A 734 19.74 17.59 -1.10
C ALA A 734 18.29 17.21 -0.81
N ILE A 735 17.70 17.83 0.21
CA ILE A 735 16.27 17.69 0.49
C ILE A 735 15.59 18.98 0.01
N PRO A 736 14.52 18.90 -0.80
CA PRO A 736 13.85 20.09 -1.32
C PRO A 736 13.48 21.08 -0.21
N GLN A 737 13.74 22.37 -0.43
CA GLN A 737 13.59 23.38 0.63
C GLN A 737 12.14 23.51 1.10
N PHE A 738 11.16 23.36 0.19
CA PHE A 738 9.74 23.44 0.55
C PHE A 738 9.34 22.33 1.55
N VAL A 739 9.96 21.15 1.48
CA VAL A 739 9.73 20.07 2.44
C VAL A 739 10.22 20.47 3.82
N LYS A 740 11.41 21.09 3.89
CA LYS A 740 12.02 21.56 5.14
C LYS A 740 11.24 22.70 5.78
N ASP A 741 10.62 23.56 4.97
CA ASP A 741 9.87 24.72 5.48
C ASP A 741 8.58 24.28 6.21
N GLU A 742 8.11 23.06 5.96
CA GLU A 742 6.88 22.49 6.54
C GLU A 742 7.11 21.41 7.62
N LEU A 743 8.36 20.98 7.83
CA LEU A 743 8.80 20.08 8.91
C LEU A 743 9.16 20.87 10.17
#